data_AF-A0A9Q0GPG3-F1
#
_entry.id   AF-A0A9Q0GPG3-F1
#
_cell.length_a   1.000
_cell.length_b   1.000
_cell.length_c   1.000
_cell.angle_alpha   90.00
_cell.angle_beta   90.00
_cell.angle_gamma   90.00
#
_symmetry.space_group_name_H-M   'P 1'
#
loop_
_entity.id
_entity.type
_entity.pdbx_description
1 polymer ?
#
loop_
_entity_poly.entity_id
_entity_poly.type
_entity_poly.pdbx_seq_one_letter_code
_entity_poly.pdbx_strand_id
1 'polypeptide(L)'
;MELEMESMASAIGVSVPVLRFLICFLATIPVSFLWRFVPGTLPKHIYAAVSGVLLSYFSFGFSSNLHFLVPMLIGYFSMLLYRRRCGVITFFAGFGYLVGCHLYYMSGDAWKEGGIDATGALMVLTLKVISCAINYNDGILKEEGLREAQKKHRLLRLPSLIEYFGYCLCCGSHFAGPVYEMKDYLDWTERKGIWSHHGEGPTPSSYGAVIKALIQAAVCLALYLYLVPHFPLSRFTDSVYEKWGFWKRLGYQYMCGFTARWKYYFIWSISEVSMIISGLGFSGWSDSSPLKPGWDQAKNVDILGVELARSAAELPLVWNIQVSTWLRYYVYERLIQKGKKPGFLQLLATQTISAVWHGLYPGYIIFFVQSALMIAGSKVIYRWQQAIPQNMGLVKKILTFSNFAYTLLVLNYSAVGFMVLSMRETLASYGSVYYIGTVVPILVFLLGNIIKPAKPSSSTIARTTRRTRRRMHHTISVRLGDAGEPKQQQQLNLSVLRFTLGIPGFDESYLPRWIGYAFGSLILLNHFVGSSSSTTVAQFRSEALGVSLAAFSVALPYFGKFLKGASPADQSTLPEGNKQIFIMSDSLSDIQKEDLAWATYILLRNTNTMSVLISVGGALCVRGYWGAPEDVSKASELDWFERQIQQIGFSDLKETLYFPQTSVIADSAFSKMLPRGTQSLLVQPVLGAPKLGVDDRQEIIGGFILLASSMSYAYSDRDRAWIGAIANKFRIM
;
A
#
# COMPACT_ATOMS: atom_id res chain seq x y z
N MET A 1 -24.50 21.82 -6.02
CA MET A 1 -23.85 20.50 -6.07
C MET A 1 -22.55 20.41 -5.29
N GLU A 2 -21.49 21.21 -5.52
CA GLU A 2 -20.25 21.11 -4.70
C GLU A 2 -20.47 21.56 -3.24
N LEU A 3 -21.09 22.72 -3.02
CA LEU A 3 -21.46 23.21 -1.68
C LEU A 3 -22.40 22.24 -0.92
N GLU A 4 -23.26 21.50 -1.64
CA GLU A 4 -24.15 20.50 -1.04
C GLU A 4 -23.39 19.23 -0.65
N MET A 5 -22.44 18.79 -1.48
CA MET A 5 -21.60 17.64 -1.16
C MET A 5 -20.67 17.90 0.02
N GLU A 6 -20.12 19.12 0.14
CA GLU A 6 -19.31 19.51 1.30
C GLU A 6 -20.14 19.46 2.59
N SER A 7 -21.36 20.00 2.56
CA SER A 7 -22.30 19.93 3.68
C SER A 7 -22.63 18.48 4.07
N MET A 8 -22.95 17.62 3.10
CA MET A 8 -23.23 16.20 3.34
C MET A 8 -22.02 15.44 3.89
N ALA A 9 -20.83 15.68 3.33
CA ALA A 9 -19.59 15.04 3.75
C ALA A 9 -19.24 15.45 5.20
N SER A 10 -19.39 16.73 5.52
CA SER A 10 -19.22 17.25 6.89
C SER A 10 -20.22 16.65 7.87
N ALA A 11 -21.49 16.46 7.47
CA ALA A 11 -22.53 15.89 8.34
C ALA A 11 -22.25 14.43 8.72
N ILE A 12 -21.60 13.67 7.84
CA ILE A 12 -21.26 12.25 8.04
C ILE A 12 -19.83 12.08 8.58
N GLY A 13 -19.03 13.15 8.63
CA GLY A 13 -17.66 13.13 9.13
C GLY A 13 -16.68 12.43 8.18
N VAL A 14 -16.92 12.52 6.87
CA VAL A 14 -16.06 11.93 5.83
C VAL A 14 -15.58 13.02 4.86
N SER A 15 -14.50 12.75 4.11
CA SER A 15 -14.07 13.66 3.05
C SER A 15 -14.98 13.55 1.82
N VAL A 16 -15.07 14.63 1.04
CA VAL A 16 -15.86 14.65 -0.21
C VAL A 16 -15.46 13.51 -1.17
N PRO A 17 -14.17 13.20 -1.40
CA PRO A 17 -13.78 12.05 -2.22
C PRO A 17 -14.30 10.71 -1.69
N VAL A 18 -14.29 10.50 -0.37
CA VAL A 18 -14.82 9.28 0.26
C VAL A 18 -16.33 9.20 0.08
N LEU A 19 -17.06 10.30 0.26
CA LEU A 19 -18.50 10.33 0.02
C LEU A 19 -18.85 10.01 -1.45
N ARG A 20 -18.14 10.62 -2.41
CA ARG A 20 -18.33 10.35 -3.85
C ARG A 20 -18.08 8.89 -4.19
N PHE A 21 -17.00 8.31 -3.66
CA PHE A 21 -16.72 6.88 -3.80
C PHE A 21 -17.84 6.02 -3.22
N LEU A 22 -18.30 6.29 -1.99
CA LEU A 22 -19.36 5.50 -1.34
C LEU A 22 -20.68 5.55 -2.11
N ILE A 23 -21.07 6.70 -2.65
CA ILE A 23 -22.26 6.84 -3.49
C ILE A 23 -22.12 5.98 -4.76
N CYS A 24 -21.01 6.12 -5.48
CA CYS A 24 -20.76 5.33 -6.70
C CYS A 24 -20.66 3.83 -6.40
N PHE A 25 -20.09 3.48 -5.26
CA PHE A 25 -19.92 2.11 -4.81
C PHE A 25 -21.25 1.48 -4.39
N LEU A 26 -22.14 2.21 -3.72
CA LEU A 26 -23.51 1.73 -3.46
C LEU A 26 -24.33 1.63 -4.76
N ALA A 27 -24.09 2.52 -5.73
CA ALA A 27 -24.71 2.47 -7.04
C ALA A 27 -24.33 1.22 -7.86
N THR A 28 -23.27 0.48 -7.49
CA THR A 28 -22.97 -0.81 -8.13
C THR A 28 -24.08 -1.83 -7.91
N ILE A 29 -24.86 -1.72 -6.82
CA ILE A 29 -25.98 -2.64 -6.53
C ILE A 29 -27.10 -2.51 -7.57
N PRO A 30 -27.77 -1.35 -7.75
CA PRO A 30 -28.81 -1.20 -8.77
C PRO A 30 -28.27 -1.39 -10.19
N VAL A 31 -27.05 -0.96 -10.49
CA VAL A 31 -26.43 -1.20 -11.80
C VAL A 31 -26.22 -2.70 -12.06
N SER A 32 -25.76 -3.44 -11.06
CA SER A 32 -25.62 -4.90 -11.15
C SER A 32 -26.96 -5.62 -11.31
N PHE A 33 -28.02 -5.11 -10.68
CA PHE A 33 -29.38 -5.62 -10.87
C PHE A 33 -29.87 -5.38 -12.30
N LEU A 34 -29.70 -4.16 -12.82
CA LEU A 34 -30.12 -3.77 -14.17
C LEU A 34 -29.44 -4.61 -15.26
N TRP A 35 -28.21 -5.07 -15.03
CA TRP A 35 -27.51 -5.98 -15.93
C TRP A 35 -28.35 -7.22 -16.33
N ARG A 36 -29.20 -7.73 -15.43
CA ARG A 36 -30.04 -8.92 -15.66
C ARG A 36 -31.06 -8.74 -16.79
N PHE A 37 -31.47 -7.51 -17.04
CA PHE A 37 -32.48 -7.17 -18.05
C PHE A 37 -31.86 -6.83 -19.41
N VAL A 38 -30.53 -6.75 -19.49
CA VAL A 38 -29.83 -6.46 -20.75
C VAL A 38 -29.96 -7.67 -21.70
N PRO A 39 -30.61 -7.50 -22.87
CA PRO A 39 -30.84 -8.59 -23.80
C PRO A 39 -29.59 -8.92 -24.61
N GLY A 40 -29.38 -10.19 -24.92
CA GLY A 40 -28.24 -10.66 -25.72
C GLY A 40 -26.90 -10.68 -24.96
N THR A 41 -25.86 -11.18 -25.62
CA THR A 41 -24.51 -11.31 -25.04
C THR A 41 -23.67 -10.05 -25.25
N LEU A 42 -23.61 -9.56 -26.50
CA LEU A 42 -22.87 -8.35 -26.85
C LEU A 42 -23.31 -7.11 -26.03
N PRO A 43 -24.62 -6.81 -25.89
CA PRO A 43 -25.05 -5.66 -25.09
C PRO A 43 -24.70 -5.79 -23.61
N LYS A 44 -24.62 -7.01 -23.05
CA LYS A 44 -24.19 -7.22 -21.65
C LYS A 44 -22.72 -6.85 -21.44
N HIS A 45 -21.85 -7.18 -22.40
CA HIS A 45 -20.44 -6.79 -22.33
C HIS A 45 -20.28 -5.27 -22.42
N ILE A 46 -21.01 -4.64 -23.36
CA ILE A 46 -21.02 -3.17 -23.52
C ILE A 46 -21.55 -2.52 -22.24
N TYR A 47 -22.66 -3.02 -21.69
CA TYR A 47 -23.24 -2.51 -20.45
C TYR A 47 -22.23 -2.60 -19.30
N ALA A 48 -21.57 -3.74 -19.13
CA ALA A 48 -20.57 -3.94 -18.09
C ALA A 48 -19.39 -2.95 -18.24
N ALA A 49 -18.91 -2.74 -19.47
CA ALA A 49 -17.83 -1.80 -19.76
C ALA A 49 -18.26 -0.35 -19.50
N VAL A 50 -19.37 0.10 -20.09
CA VAL A 50 -19.86 1.48 -19.99
C VAL A 50 -20.22 1.84 -18.56
N SER A 51 -20.94 0.97 -17.85
CA SER A 51 -21.29 1.23 -16.45
C SER A 51 -20.05 1.32 -15.55
N GLY A 52 -19.04 0.49 -15.77
CA GLY A 52 -17.75 0.56 -15.07
C GLY A 52 -16.99 1.86 -15.32
N VAL A 53 -16.88 2.29 -16.58
CA VAL A 53 -16.26 3.57 -16.95
C VAL A 53 -17.00 4.74 -16.30
N LEU A 54 -18.33 4.77 -16.39
CA LEU A 54 -19.13 5.87 -15.83
C LEU A 54 -19.00 5.94 -14.31
N LEU A 55 -19.20 4.82 -13.61
CA LEU A 55 -19.11 4.79 -12.15
C LEU A 55 -17.70 5.18 -11.67
N SER A 56 -16.65 4.66 -12.31
CA SER A 56 -15.28 5.00 -11.94
C SER A 56 -14.92 6.44 -12.29
N TYR A 57 -15.47 7.00 -13.38
CA TYR A 57 -15.33 8.41 -13.73
C TYR A 57 -15.96 9.32 -12.67
N PHE A 58 -17.18 9.01 -12.23
CA PHE A 58 -17.83 9.79 -11.17
C PHE A 58 -17.14 9.65 -9.81
N SER A 59 -16.54 8.49 -9.54
CA SER A 59 -15.83 8.25 -8.28
C SER A 59 -14.43 8.86 -8.24
N PHE A 60 -13.65 8.74 -9.33
CA PHE A 60 -12.21 9.01 -9.33
C PHE A 60 -11.76 10.03 -10.39
N GLY A 61 -12.65 10.47 -11.27
CA GLY A 61 -12.36 11.42 -12.35
C GLY A 61 -11.74 10.80 -13.61
N PHE A 62 -11.48 11.67 -14.59
CA PHE A 62 -10.96 11.30 -15.91
C PHE A 62 -9.54 10.72 -15.86
N SER A 63 -8.63 11.39 -15.15
CA SER A 63 -7.21 10.96 -15.06
C SER A 63 -7.10 9.52 -14.55
N SER A 64 -7.84 9.20 -13.50
CA SER A 64 -7.88 7.86 -12.90
C SER A 64 -8.35 6.79 -13.87
N ASN A 65 -9.33 7.10 -14.73
CA ASN A 65 -9.80 6.20 -15.77
C ASN A 65 -8.73 5.88 -16.82
N LEU A 66 -7.93 6.89 -17.20
CA LEU A 66 -6.79 6.65 -18.09
C LEU A 66 -5.79 5.68 -17.46
N HIS A 67 -5.59 5.74 -16.14
CA HIS A 67 -4.70 4.80 -15.47
C HIS A 67 -5.19 3.35 -15.51
N PHE A 68 -6.51 3.10 -15.51
CA PHE A 68 -7.06 1.76 -15.70
C PHE A 68 -6.85 1.23 -17.12
N LEU A 69 -6.92 2.11 -18.12
CA LEU A 69 -6.78 1.74 -19.52
C LEU A 69 -5.38 1.18 -19.84
N VAL A 70 -4.34 1.70 -19.20
CA VAL A 70 -2.94 1.29 -19.45
C VAL A 70 -2.69 -0.21 -19.24
N PRO A 71 -2.91 -0.80 -18.03
CA PRO A 71 -2.71 -2.24 -17.85
C PRO A 71 -3.67 -3.07 -18.70
N MET A 72 -4.91 -2.60 -18.92
CA MET A 72 -5.87 -3.28 -19.79
C MET A 72 -5.32 -3.43 -21.22
N LEU A 73 -4.84 -2.34 -21.82
CA LEU A 73 -4.25 -2.33 -23.16
C LEU A 73 -2.97 -3.17 -23.21
N ILE A 74 -2.07 -3.02 -22.23
CA ILE A 74 -0.85 -3.85 -22.14
C ILE A 74 -1.21 -5.32 -22.13
N GLY A 75 -2.19 -5.72 -21.31
CA GLY A 75 -2.66 -7.10 -21.21
C GLY A 75 -3.28 -7.62 -22.51
N TYR A 76 -4.10 -6.81 -23.19
CA TYR A 76 -4.72 -7.21 -24.44
C TYR A 76 -3.71 -7.32 -25.58
N PHE A 77 -2.83 -6.32 -25.75
CA PHE A 77 -1.80 -6.33 -26.77
C PHE A 77 -0.79 -7.45 -26.55
N SER A 78 -0.43 -7.77 -25.31
CA SER A 78 0.47 -8.91 -25.05
C SER A 78 -0.16 -10.23 -25.52
N MET A 79 -1.46 -10.43 -25.28
CA MET A 79 -2.21 -11.60 -25.74
C MET A 79 -2.31 -11.65 -27.27
N LEU A 80 -2.59 -10.51 -27.91
CA LEU A 80 -2.72 -10.38 -29.35
C LEU A 80 -1.40 -10.62 -30.09
N LEU A 81 -0.31 -10.03 -29.60
CA LEU A 81 0.99 -10.02 -30.29
C LEU A 81 1.85 -11.25 -29.95
N TYR A 82 1.80 -11.75 -28.71
CA TYR A 82 2.69 -12.83 -28.29
C TYR A 82 2.09 -13.80 -27.26
N ARG A 83 1.12 -14.62 -27.72
CA ARG A 83 0.42 -15.63 -26.90
C ARG A 83 1.33 -16.52 -26.05
N ARG A 84 2.54 -16.88 -26.51
CA ARG A 84 3.43 -17.80 -25.78
C ARG A 84 4.01 -17.20 -24.49
N ARG A 85 4.15 -15.87 -24.40
CA ARG A 85 4.68 -15.19 -23.21
C ARG A 85 3.78 -14.06 -22.69
N CYS A 86 2.56 -13.90 -23.23
CA CYS A 86 1.64 -12.84 -22.84
C CYS A 86 1.41 -12.78 -21.32
N GLY A 87 1.22 -13.93 -20.66
CA GLY A 87 1.05 -13.99 -19.21
C GLY A 87 2.21 -13.40 -18.42
N VAL A 88 3.46 -13.69 -18.81
CA VAL A 88 4.67 -13.16 -18.15
C VAL A 88 4.83 -11.66 -18.42
N ILE A 89 4.61 -11.24 -19.67
CA ILE A 89 4.68 -9.82 -20.06
C ILE A 89 3.67 -9.01 -19.24
N THR A 90 2.41 -9.45 -19.23
CA THR A 90 1.32 -8.80 -18.49
C THR A 90 1.59 -8.80 -16.99
N PHE A 91 2.15 -9.89 -16.42
CA PHE A 91 2.48 -9.95 -15.00
C PHE A 91 3.47 -8.85 -14.61
N PHE A 92 4.62 -8.79 -15.27
CA PHE A 92 5.67 -7.82 -14.91
C PHE A 92 5.30 -6.39 -15.29
N ALA A 93 4.71 -6.17 -16.47
CA ALA A 93 4.30 -4.84 -16.89
C ALA A 93 3.14 -4.31 -16.05
N GLY A 94 2.15 -5.16 -15.72
CA GLY A 94 1.01 -4.81 -14.87
C GLY A 94 1.42 -4.47 -13.44
N PHE A 95 2.23 -5.33 -12.80
CA PHE A 95 2.76 -5.03 -11.46
C PHE A 95 3.70 -3.83 -11.47
N GLY A 96 4.58 -3.69 -12.48
CA GLY A 96 5.48 -2.54 -12.61
C GLY A 96 4.72 -1.22 -12.71
N TYR A 97 3.64 -1.22 -13.51
CA TYR A 97 2.76 -0.06 -13.63
C TYR A 97 2.01 0.25 -12.33
N LEU A 98 1.41 -0.78 -11.70
CA LEU A 98 0.72 -0.65 -10.41
C LEU A 98 1.65 -0.07 -9.32
N VAL A 99 2.87 -0.59 -9.22
CA VAL A 99 3.89 -0.08 -8.28
C VAL A 99 4.25 1.37 -8.62
N GLY A 100 4.40 1.72 -9.89
CA GLY A 100 4.60 3.10 -10.32
C GLY A 100 3.48 4.03 -9.85
N CYS A 101 2.22 3.62 -9.98
CA CYS A 101 1.07 4.37 -9.48
C CYS A 101 1.06 4.49 -7.95
N HIS A 102 1.36 3.41 -7.22
CA HIS A 102 1.46 3.45 -5.76
C HIS A 102 2.52 4.47 -5.28
N LEU A 103 3.66 4.53 -5.98
CA LEU A 103 4.73 5.49 -5.67
C LEU A 103 4.34 6.91 -6.04
N TYR A 104 3.75 7.12 -7.22
CA TYR A 104 3.36 8.45 -7.69
C TYR A 104 2.26 9.09 -6.84
N TYR A 105 1.24 8.31 -6.46
CA TYR A 105 0.10 8.80 -5.69
C TYR A 105 0.27 8.71 -4.18
N MET A 106 1.39 8.16 -3.70
CA MET A 106 1.60 7.88 -2.27
C MET A 106 0.41 7.16 -1.63
N SER A 107 -0.20 6.22 -2.36
CA SER A 107 -1.53 5.66 -2.04
C SER A 107 -1.65 5.05 -0.64
N GLY A 108 -0.54 4.55 -0.10
CA GLY A 108 -0.48 4.04 1.27
C GLY A 108 -0.77 5.13 2.31
N ASP A 109 -0.15 6.30 2.20
CA ASP A 109 -0.36 7.40 3.14
C ASP A 109 -1.80 7.91 3.05
N ALA A 110 -2.32 8.08 1.83
CA ALA A 110 -3.74 8.42 1.62
C ALA A 110 -4.68 7.40 2.29
N TRP A 111 -4.40 6.10 2.15
CA TRP A 111 -5.19 5.03 2.79
C TRP A 111 -5.08 5.04 4.33
N LYS A 112 -3.89 5.33 4.87
CA LYS A 112 -3.63 5.44 6.31
C LYS A 112 -4.43 6.59 6.92
N GLU A 113 -4.57 7.70 6.20
CA GLU A 113 -5.35 8.88 6.60
C GLU A 113 -6.86 8.71 6.39
N GLY A 114 -7.29 7.57 5.84
CA GLY A 114 -8.71 7.28 5.59
C GLY A 114 -9.23 7.82 4.25
N GLY A 115 -8.33 8.31 3.38
CA GLY A 115 -8.62 8.63 1.99
C GLY A 115 -8.83 7.40 1.13
N ILE A 116 -9.48 7.60 -0.01
CA ILE A 116 -9.71 6.58 -1.04
C ILE A 116 -9.25 7.15 -2.38
N ASP A 117 -8.43 6.39 -3.09
CA ASP A 117 -7.96 6.71 -4.43
C ASP A 117 -8.28 5.59 -5.44
N ALA A 118 -7.98 5.85 -6.71
CA ALA A 118 -8.19 4.90 -7.79
C ALA A 118 -7.26 3.67 -7.72
N THR A 119 -6.19 3.71 -6.92
CA THR A 119 -5.20 2.62 -6.90
C THR A 119 -5.79 1.33 -6.33
N GLY A 120 -6.76 1.41 -5.41
CA GLY A 120 -7.49 0.24 -4.92
C GLY A 120 -8.24 -0.52 -6.03
N ALA A 121 -8.90 0.21 -6.94
CA ALA A 121 -9.54 -0.38 -8.12
C ALA A 121 -8.49 -0.90 -9.13
N LEU A 122 -7.38 -0.18 -9.29
CA LEU A 122 -6.27 -0.58 -10.15
C LEU A 122 -5.63 -1.90 -9.68
N MET A 123 -5.52 -2.11 -8.37
CA MET A 123 -5.04 -3.35 -7.77
C MET A 123 -5.87 -4.55 -8.22
N VAL A 124 -7.20 -4.45 -8.13
CA VAL A 124 -8.14 -5.51 -8.54
C VAL A 124 -8.08 -5.73 -10.05
N LEU A 125 -8.09 -4.65 -10.82
CA LEU A 125 -8.00 -4.68 -12.28
C LEU A 125 -6.73 -5.39 -12.77
N THR A 126 -5.59 -5.08 -12.14
CA THR A 126 -4.29 -5.68 -12.48
C THR A 126 -4.34 -7.20 -12.34
N LEU A 127 -4.94 -7.71 -11.27
CA LEU A 127 -5.09 -9.17 -11.07
C LEU A 127 -5.97 -9.81 -12.15
N LYS A 128 -7.10 -9.18 -12.50
CA LYS A 128 -8.02 -9.65 -13.57
C LYS A 128 -7.32 -9.71 -14.92
N VAL A 129 -6.60 -8.65 -15.28
CA VAL A 129 -5.84 -8.56 -16.53
C VAL A 129 -4.76 -9.64 -16.62
N ILE A 130 -4.02 -9.87 -15.53
CA ILE A 130 -2.99 -10.91 -15.47
C ILE A 130 -3.62 -12.32 -15.55
N SER A 131 -4.71 -12.57 -14.83
CA SER A 131 -5.45 -13.84 -14.90
C SER A 131 -5.85 -14.17 -16.33
N CYS A 132 -6.46 -13.21 -17.04
CA CYS A 132 -6.88 -13.39 -18.43
C CYS A 132 -5.70 -13.77 -19.34
N ALA A 133 -4.60 -13.01 -19.25
CA ALA A 133 -3.41 -13.25 -20.08
C ALA A 133 -2.76 -14.61 -19.77
N ILE A 134 -2.62 -14.99 -18.50
CA ILE A 134 -2.05 -16.27 -18.12
C ILE A 134 -2.97 -17.43 -18.53
N ASN A 135 -4.29 -17.30 -18.37
CA ASN A 135 -5.23 -18.34 -18.78
C ASN A 135 -5.25 -18.55 -20.31
N TYR A 136 -5.08 -17.49 -21.09
CA TYR A 136 -4.93 -17.58 -22.55
C TYR A 136 -3.59 -18.19 -22.97
N ASN A 137 -2.51 -17.89 -22.23
CA ASN A 137 -1.21 -18.54 -22.39
C ASN A 137 -1.27 -20.04 -22.10
N ASP A 138 -1.91 -20.43 -20.99
CA ASP A 138 -2.11 -21.83 -20.58
C ASP A 138 -2.94 -22.62 -21.61
N GLY A 139 -3.79 -21.95 -22.40
CA GLY A 139 -4.56 -22.56 -23.48
C GLY A 139 -3.74 -23.19 -24.61
N ILE A 140 -2.42 -22.92 -24.69
CA ILE A 140 -1.50 -23.60 -25.63
C ILE A 140 -1.10 -24.99 -25.10
N LEU A 141 -1.14 -25.19 -23.79
CA LEU A 141 -0.60 -26.39 -23.15
C LEU A 141 -1.59 -27.56 -23.23
N LYS A 142 -1.04 -28.79 -23.35
CA LYS A 142 -1.83 -30.03 -23.27
C LYS A 142 -2.41 -30.22 -21.87
N GLU A 143 -3.63 -30.73 -21.82
CA GLU A 143 -4.42 -30.84 -20.60
C GLU A 143 -3.81 -31.77 -19.54
N GLU A 144 -3.21 -32.87 -19.98
CA GLU A 144 -2.58 -33.90 -19.11
C GLU A 144 -1.51 -33.31 -18.17
N GLY A 145 -0.87 -32.21 -18.57
CA GLY A 145 0.19 -31.56 -17.82
C GLY A 145 -0.24 -30.42 -16.90
N LEU A 146 -1.54 -30.09 -16.86
CA LEU A 146 -2.09 -28.94 -16.16
C LEU A 146 -2.66 -29.32 -14.78
N ARG A 147 -2.63 -28.36 -13.84
CA ARG A 147 -3.33 -28.47 -12.56
C ARG A 147 -4.83 -28.25 -12.75
N GLU A 148 -5.66 -28.74 -11.83
CA GLU A 148 -7.13 -28.63 -11.93
C GLU A 148 -7.62 -27.19 -12.11
N ALA A 149 -7.09 -26.23 -11.36
CA ALA A 149 -7.43 -24.81 -11.53
C ALA A 149 -7.08 -24.30 -12.94
N GLN A 150 -5.93 -24.70 -13.50
CA GLN A 150 -5.51 -24.33 -14.85
C GLN A 150 -6.43 -24.96 -15.90
N LYS A 151 -6.79 -26.24 -15.75
CA LYS A 151 -7.75 -26.91 -16.65
C LYS A 151 -9.09 -26.21 -16.64
N LYS A 152 -9.58 -25.84 -15.44
CA LYS A 152 -10.86 -25.16 -15.27
C LYS A 152 -10.87 -23.83 -16.02
N HIS A 153 -9.86 -22.98 -15.81
CA HIS A 153 -9.90 -21.57 -16.24
C HIS A 153 -9.16 -21.24 -17.55
N ARG A 154 -8.44 -22.19 -18.16
CA ARG A 154 -7.73 -21.95 -19.43
C ARG A 154 -8.66 -21.39 -20.52
N LEU A 155 -8.13 -20.47 -21.32
CA LEU A 155 -8.83 -19.86 -22.45
C LEU A 155 -8.22 -20.38 -23.76
N LEU A 156 -9.03 -21.07 -24.56
CA LEU A 156 -8.59 -21.63 -25.86
C LEU A 156 -8.57 -20.56 -26.96
N ARG A 157 -9.55 -19.64 -26.93
CA ARG A 157 -9.68 -18.50 -27.86
C ARG A 157 -9.29 -17.19 -27.18
N LEU A 158 -8.82 -16.23 -27.97
CA LEU A 158 -8.62 -14.86 -27.50
C LEU A 158 -10.00 -14.24 -27.26
N PRO A 159 -10.29 -13.67 -26.08
CA PRO A 159 -11.49 -12.88 -25.90
C PRO A 159 -11.46 -11.66 -26.81
N SER A 160 -12.60 -11.32 -27.40
CA SER A 160 -12.75 -10.06 -28.14
C SER A 160 -12.49 -8.86 -27.23
N LEU A 161 -12.18 -7.71 -27.83
CA LEU A 161 -11.92 -6.48 -27.09
C LEU A 161 -13.11 -6.09 -26.20
N ILE A 162 -14.33 -6.30 -26.67
CA ILE A 162 -15.56 -5.96 -25.93
C ILE A 162 -15.78 -6.92 -24.75
N GLU A 163 -15.60 -8.23 -24.95
CA GLU A 163 -15.64 -9.21 -23.86
C GLU A 163 -14.57 -8.88 -22.79
N TYR A 164 -13.36 -8.52 -23.22
CA TYR A 164 -12.25 -8.18 -22.33
C TYR A 164 -12.47 -6.90 -21.52
N PHE A 165 -12.94 -5.83 -22.15
CA PHE A 165 -13.25 -4.59 -21.44
C PHE A 165 -14.44 -4.75 -20.50
N GLY A 166 -15.50 -5.46 -20.94
CA GLY A 166 -16.64 -5.80 -20.11
C GLY A 166 -16.25 -6.63 -18.89
N TYR A 167 -15.34 -7.59 -19.05
CA TYR A 167 -14.76 -8.35 -17.96
C TYR A 167 -14.02 -7.45 -16.98
N CYS A 168 -13.08 -6.64 -17.47
CA CYS A 168 -12.23 -5.78 -16.65
C CYS A 168 -13.04 -4.80 -15.80
N LEU A 169 -14.00 -4.12 -16.42
CA LEU A 169 -14.75 -3.00 -15.84
C LEU A 169 -16.13 -3.37 -15.28
N CYS A 170 -16.44 -4.67 -15.17
CA CYS A 170 -17.73 -5.11 -14.65
C CYS A 170 -18.07 -4.48 -13.29
N CYS A 171 -19.20 -3.76 -13.25
CA CYS A 171 -19.63 -2.87 -12.17
C CYS A 171 -19.58 -3.48 -10.77
N GLY A 172 -20.01 -4.73 -10.60
CA GLY A 172 -20.00 -5.42 -9.30
C GLY A 172 -18.61 -5.79 -8.75
N SER A 173 -17.53 -5.57 -9.51
CA SER A 173 -16.16 -5.97 -9.11
C SER A 173 -15.06 -4.95 -9.33
N HIS A 174 -15.29 -3.95 -10.17
CA HIS A 174 -14.23 -3.03 -10.62
C HIS A 174 -13.60 -2.23 -9.47
N PHE A 175 -14.39 -1.84 -8.47
CA PHE A 175 -13.96 -0.96 -7.39
C PHE A 175 -13.09 -1.64 -6.33
N ALA A 176 -13.59 -2.71 -5.70
CA ALA A 176 -12.96 -3.34 -4.55
C ALA A 176 -12.86 -4.88 -4.67
N GLY A 177 -13.06 -5.40 -5.88
CA GLY A 177 -13.23 -6.83 -6.12
C GLY A 177 -14.69 -7.25 -5.89
N PRO A 178 -14.98 -8.56 -5.88
CA PRO A 178 -14.04 -9.68 -5.96
C PRO A 178 -13.33 -9.82 -7.32
N VAL A 179 -12.11 -10.37 -7.31
CA VAL A 179 -11.45 -10.88 -8.53
C VAL A 179 -12.12 -12.21 -8.91
N TYR A 180 -12.45 -12.40 -10.18
CA TYR A 180 -12.98 -13.66 -10.70
C TYR A 180 -12.39 -13.96 -12.07
N GLU A 181 -12.58 -15.18 -12.54
CA GLU A 181 -11.94 -15.67 -13.74
C GLU A 181 -12.68 -15.26 -15.02
N MET A 182 -11.94 -14.93 -16.06
CA MET A 182 -12.50 -14.52 -17.36
C MET A 182 -13.44 -15.59 -17.96
N LYS A 183 -13.12 -16.87 -17.75
CA LYS A 183 -14.00 -17.96 -18.18
C LYS A 183 -15.35 -17.93 -17.49
N ASP A 184 -15.37 -17.72 -16.18
CA ASP A 184 -16.60 -17.66 -15.40
C ASP A 184 -17.47 -16.46 -15.84
N TYR A 185 -16.83 -15.32 -16.18
CA TYR A 185 -17.50 -14.17 -16.78
C TYR A 185 -18.17 -14.48 -18.12
N LEU A 186 -17.44 -15.12 -19.03
CA LEU A 186 -17.96 -15.50 -20.34
C LEU A 186 -19.14 -16.48 -20.17
N ASP A 187 -18.96 -17.52 -19.36
CA ASP A 187 -20.02 -18.51 -19.11
C ASP A 187 -21.27 -17.87 -18.48
N TRP A 188 -21.12 -16.91 -17.56
CA TRP A 188 -22.23 -16.14 -17.01
C TRP A 188 -22.95 -15.27 -18.05
N THR A 189 -22.19 -14.53 -18.87
CA THR A 189 -22.76 -13.65 -19.90
C THR A 189 -23.50 -14.43 -20.99
N GLU A 190 -22.94 -15.58 -21.39
CA GLU A 190 -23.45 -16.52 -22.40
C GLU A 190 -24.48 -17.52 -21.83
N ARG A 191 -24.75 -17.51 -20.52
CA ARG A 191 -25.64 -18.45 -19.81
C ARG A 191 -25.27 -19.92 -20.01
N LYS A 192 -23.99 -20.25 -19.84
CA LYS A 192 -23.43 -21.61 -19.93
C LYS A 192 -23.07 -22.19 -18.56
N GLY A 193 -22.79 -23.49 -18.53
CA GLY A 193 -22.36 -24.19 -17.32
C GLY A 193 -23.41 -24.13 -16.22
N ILE A 194 -23.01 -23.67 -15.03
CA ILE A 194 -23.90 -23.52 -13.87
C ILE A 194 -24.98 -22.44 -14.09
N TRP A 195 -24.81 -21.55 -15.06
CA TRP A 195 -25.80 -20.52 -15.43
C TRP A 195 -26.72 -20.95 -16.58
N SER A 196 -26.64 -22.20 -17.02
CA SER A 196 -27.53 -22.73 -18.06
C SER A 196 -28.95 -23.00 -17.54
N HIS A 197 -29.96 -22.73 -18.38
CA HIS A 197 -31.37 -22.98 -18.06
C HIS A 197 -31.82 -24.44 -18.31
N HIS A 198 -30.89 -25.38 -18.49
CA HIS A 198 -31.19 -26.75 -18.93
C HIS A 198 -31.64 -27.73 -17.82
N GLY A 199 -32.09 -27.25 -16.67
CA GLY A 199 -32.72 -28.08 -15.64
C GLY A 199 -34.17 -27.69 -15.44
N GLU A 200 -35.04 -28.66 -15.20
CA GLU A 200 -36.45 -28.51 -14.75
C GLU A 200 -36.55 -27.87 -13.33
N GLY A 201 -35.68 -26.91 -13.02
CA GLY A 201 -35.57 -26.24 -11.74
C GLY A 201 -36.06 -24.79 -11.82
N PRO A 202 -36.61 -24.24 -10.72
CA PRO A 202 -36.98 -22.83 -10.65
C PRO A 202 -35.74 -21.94 -10.83
N THR A 203 -35.92 -20.75 -11.40
CA THR A 203 -34.85 -19.74 -11.43
C THR A 203 -34.35 -19.47 -10.01
N PRO A 204 -33.02 -19.50 -9.75
CA PRO A 204 -32.52 -19.37 -8.39
C PRO A 204 -32.83 -17.97 -7.85
N SER A 205 -33.59 -17.90 -6.76
CA SER A 205 -33.90 -16.64 -6.09
C SER A 205 -32.68 -16.14 -5.34
N SER A 206 -32.24 -14.91 -5.67
CA SER A 206 -31.08 -14.25 -5.08
C SER A 206 -31.43 -13.39 -3.85
N TYR A 207 -32.71 -13.05 -3.65
CA TYR A 207 -33.13 -12.01 -2.70
C TYR A 207 -32.79 -12.34 -1.25
N GLY A 208 -32.93 -13.61 -0.83
CA GLY A 208 -32.55 -14.02 0.53
C GLY A 208 -31.05 -13.86 0.80
N ALA A 209 -30.21 -14.21 -0.18
CA ALA A 209 -28.76 -14.03 -0.09
C ALA A 209 -28.36 -12.54 -0.10
N VAL A 210 -29.05 -11.72 -0.92
CA VAL A 210 -28.88 -10.26 -0.95
C VAL A 210 -29.22 -9.63 0.40
N ILE A 211 -30.37 -9.95 0.99
CA ILE A 211 -30.77 -9.42 2.30
C ILE A 211 -29.75 -9.81 3.37
N LYS A 212 -29.28 -11.07 3.38
CA LYS A 212 -28.25 -11.53 4.31
C LYS A 212 -26.95 -10.74 4.17
N ALA A 213 -26.46 -10.53 2.94
CA ALA A 213 -25.23 -9.78 2.70
C ALA A 213 -25.38 -8.28 3.00
N LEU A 214 -26.56 -7.68 2.78
CA LEU A 214 -26.87 -6.31 3.18
C LEU A 214 -26.87 -6.15 4.71
N ILE A 215 -27.48 -7.07 5.44
CA ILE A 215 -27.45 -7.08 6.92
C ILE A 215 -25.99 -7.21 7.41
N GLN A 216 -25.21 -8.11 6.81
CA GLN A 216 -23.79 -8.26 7.11
C GLN A 216 -23.03 -6.95 6.89
N ALA A 217 -23.23 -6.28 5.75
CA ALA A 217 -22.61 -4.99 5.46
C ALA A 217 -22.99 -3.91 6.50
N ALA A 218 -24.28 -3.80 6.83
CA ALA A 218 -24.78 -2.84 7.82
C ALA A 218 -24.18 -3.07 9.22
N VAL A 219 -24.12 -4.33 9.67
CA VAL A 219 -23.48 -4.70 10.94
C VAL A 219 -21.98 -4.35 10.93
N CYS A 220 -21.29 -4.63 9.82
CA CYS A 220 -19.86 -4.30 9.71
C CYS A 220 -19.60 -2.80 9.79
N LEU A 221 -20.42 -1.99 9.10
CA LEU A 221 -20.32 -0.54 9.14
C LEU A 221 -20.60 0.00 10.54
N ALA A 222 -21.67 -0.46 11.19
CA ALA A 222 -22.03 -0.05 12.54
C ALA A 222 -20.92 -0.35 13.55
N LEU A 223 -20.35 -1.57 13.50
CA LEU A 223 -19.24 -1.95 14.37
C LEU A 223 -17.97 -1.15 14.08
N TYR A 224 -17.65 -0.88 12.81
CA TYR A 224 -16.50 -0.05 12.47
C TYR A 224 -16.65 1.38 13.01
N LEU A 225 -17.79 2.02 12.75
CA LEU A 225 -18.06 3.40 13.21
C LEU A 225 -18.09 3.50 14.73
N TYR A 226 -18.56 2.46 15.43
CA TYR A 226 -18.50 2.38 16.88
C TYR A 226 -17.07 2.23 17.40
N LEU A 227 -16.25 1.36 16.79
CA LEU A 227 -14.92 1.01 17.31
C LEU A 227 -13.82 2.01 16.93
N VAL A 228 -13.89 2.62 15.74
CA VAL A 228 -12.80 3.47 15.21
C VAL A 228 -12.43 4.66 16.10
N PRO A 229 -13.37 5.36 16.80
CA PRO A 229 -13.01 6.45 17.70
C PRO A 229 -12.30 5.97 18.98
N HIS A 230 -12.52 4.71 19.38
CA HIS A 230 -11.91 4.13 20.58
C HIS A 230 -10.50 3.58 20.35
N PHE A 231 -10.21 3.14 19.13
CA PHE A 231 -8.94 2.49 18.77
C PHE A 231 -8.22 3.17 17.58
N PRO A 232 -8.03 4.50 17.59
CA PRO A 232 -7.36 5.20 16.50
C PRO A 232 -5.86 4.84 16.42
N LEU A 233 -5.34 4.81 15.19
CA LEU A 233 -3.92 4.53 14.94
C LEU A 233 -2.99 5.64 15.47
N SER A 234 -3.49 6.88 15.58
CA SER A 234 -2.74 8.01 16.14
C SER A 234 -2.27 7.77 17.58
N ARG A 235 -2.92 6.87 18.32
CA ARG A 235 -2.50 6.53 19.68
C ARG A 235 -1.08 5.95 19.74
N PHE A 236 -0.59 5.31 18.67
CA PHE A 236 0.77 4.74 18.66
C PHE A 236 1.87 5.80 18.76
N THR A 237 1.59 7.05 18.42
CA THR A 237 2.54 8.16 18.51
C THR A 237 2.34 9.02 19.76
N ASP A 238 1.29 8.78 20.55
CA ASP A 238 1.04 9.51 21.78
C ASP A 238 1.97 9.06 22.92
N SER A 239 2.50 10.03 23.66
CA SER A 239 3.32 9.77 24.86
C SER A 239 2.59 8.95 25.94
N VAL A 240 1.25 8.98 25.95
CA VAL A 240 0.41 8.19 26.85
C VAL A 240 0.52 6.70 26.56
N TYR A 241 0.64 6.30 25.29
CA TYR A 241 0.81 4.90 24.91
C TYR A 241 2.13 4.34 25.46
N GLU A 242 3.17 5.18 25.45
CA GLU A 242 4.46 4.81 26.03
C GLU A 242 4.44 4.65 27.56
N LYS A 243 3.43 5.18 28.25
CA LYS A 243 3.28 4.96 29.70
C LYS A 243 2.53 3.67 30.03
N TRP A 244 1.93 3.00 29.05
CA TRP A 244 1.15 1.79 29.31
C TRP A 244 2.03 0.56 29.54
N GLY A 245 1.59 -0.31 30.44
CA GLY A 245 2.19 -1.62 30.62
C GLY A 245 1.98 -2.56 29.42
N PHE A 246 2.76 -3.63 29.38
CA PHE A 246 2.80 -4.60 28.28
C PHE A 246 1.41 -5.09 27.83
N TRP A 247 0.59 -5.58 28.77
CA TRP A 247 -0.73 -6.14 28.44
C TRP A 247 -1.69 -5.13 27.84
N LYS A 248 -1.64 -3.88 28.30
CA LYS A 248 -2.49 -2.81 27.77
C LYS A 248 -2.05 -2.41 26.35
N ARG A 249 -0.74 -2.33 26.09
CA ARG A 249 -0.20 -2.08 24.75
C ARG A 249 -0.54 -3.20 23.77
N LEU A 250 -0.37 -4.46 24.19
CA LEU A 250 -0.70 -5.63 23.38
C LEU A 250 -2.19 -5.73 23.09
N GLY A 251 -3.03 -5.52 24.11
CA GLY A 251 -4.49 -5.47 23.94
C GLY A 251 -4.93 -4.33 23.02
N TYR A 252 -4.29 -3.16 23.10
CA TYR A 252 -4.57 -2.05 22.19
C TYR A 252 -4.19 -2.36 20.75
N GLN A 253 -3.00 -2.95 20.52
CA GLN A 253 -2.60 -3.42 19.18
C GLN A 253 -3.59 -4.43 18.60
N TYR A 254 -4.05 -5.37 19.43
CA TYR A 254 -5.11 -6.31 19.06
C TYR A 254 -6.36 -5.57 18.60
N MET A 255 -6.85 -4.64 19.42
CA MET A 255 -8.08 -3.91 19.14
C MET A 255 -7.96 -2.99 17.92
N CYS A 256 -6.80 -2.42 17.63
CA CYS A 256 -6.58 -1.68 16.38
C CYS A 256 -6.72 -2.59 15.16
N GLY A 257 -6.07 -3.76 15.16
CA GLY A 257 -6.16 -4.73 14.07
C GLY A 257 -7.59 -5.24 13.88
N PHE A 258 -8.27 -5.58 14.97
CA PHE A 258 -9.67 -5.98 14.98
C PHE A 258 -10.59 -4.89 14.41
N THR A 259 -10.47 -3.66 14.91
CA THR A 259 -11.24 -2.50 14.45
C THR A 259 -11.05 -2.25 12.95
N ALA A 260 -9.80 -2.27 12.48
CA ALA A 260 -9.49 -2.01 11.08
C ALA A 260 -10.05 -3.06 10.11
N ARG A 261 -10.29 -4.31 10.53
CA ARG A 261 -10.87 -5.34 9.65
C ARG A 261 -12.31 -5.04 9.25
N TRP A 262 -13.09 -4.43 10.12
CA TRP A 262 -14.51 -4.16 9.89
C TRP A 262 -14.80 -3.25 8.68
N LYS A 263 -13.91 -2.29 8.36
CA LYS A 263 -14.04 -1.50 7.12
C LYS A 263 -13.87 -2.35 5.85
N TYR A 264 -12.98 -3.34 5.86
CA TYR A 264 -12.83 -4.27 4.73
C TYR A 264 -14.02 -5.22 4.62
N TYR A 265 -14.52 -5.72 5.76
CA TYR A 265 -15.71 -6.56 5.80
C TYR A 265 -16.93 -5.84 5.22
N PHE A 266 -17.11 -4.56 5.54
CA PHE A 266 -18.16 -3.73 4.96
C PHE A 266 -18.04 -3.64 3.43
N ILE A 267 -16.88 -3.19 2.92
CA ILE A 267 -16.68 -2.98 1.48
C ILE A 267 -16.83 -4.30 0.69
N TRP A 268 -16.28 -5.40 1.20
CA TRP A 268 -16.42 -6.70 0.54
C TRP A 268 -17.84 -7.25 0.61
N SER A 269 -18.60 -6.97 1.67
CA SER A 269 -20.01 -7.38 1.76
C SER A 269 -20.89 -6.63 0.74
N ILE A 270 -20.65 -5.33 0.50
CA ILE A 270 -21.36 -4.57 -0.54
C ILE A 270 -21.02 -5.08 -1.96
N SER A 271 -19.76 -5.45 -2.18
CA SER A 271 -19.34 -6.08 -3.44
C SER A 271 -20.05 -7.42 -3.65
N GLU A 272 -20.13 -8.23 -2.59
CA GLU A 272 -20.86 -9.51 -2.59
C GLU A 272 -22.34 -9.31 -2.94
N VAL A 273 -23.01 -8.30 -2.37
CA VAL A 273 -24.40 -7.94 -2.75
C VAL A 273 -24.52 -7.67 -4.24
N SER A 274 -23.62 -6.85 -4.80
CA SER A 274 -23.61 -6.51 -6.23
C SER A 274 -23.43 -7.75 -7.11
N MET A 275 -22.55 -8.65 -6.71
CA MET A 275 -22.28 -9.89 -7.44
C MET A 275 -23.45 -10.87 -7.36
N ILE A 276 -24.07 -11.04 -6.19
CA ILE A 276 -25.25 -11.89 -6.00
C ILE A 276 -26.43 -11.35 -6.82
N ILE A 277 -26.74 -10.05 -6.71
CA ILE A 277 -27.91 -9.47 -7.38
C ILE A 277 -27.77 -9.47 -8.91
N SER A 278 -26.54 -9.47 -9.44
CA SER A 278 -26.27 -9.64 -10.89
C SER A 278 -26.51 -11.06 -11.42
N GLY A 279 -26.52 -12.06 -10.53
CA GLY A 279 -26.52 -13.49 -10.89
C GLY A 279 -25.13 -14.12 -11.04
N LEU A 280 -24.05 -13.33 -11.15
CA LEU A 280 -22.68 -13.86 -11.24
C LEU A 280 -22.23 -14.55 -9.94
N GLY A 281 -22.80 -14.15 -8.80
CA GLY A 281 -22.53 -14.76 -7.49
C GLY A 281 -23.07 -16.19 -7.32
N PHE A 282 -23.83 -16.73 -8.27
CA PHE A 282 -24.39 -18.08 -8.18
C PHE A 282 -23.29 -19.15 -8.22
N SER A 283 -23.30 -20.08 -7.27
CA SER A 283 -22.28 -21.14 -7.13
C SER A 283 -22.82 -22.56 -7.41
N GLY A 284 -24.04 -22.69 -7.93
CA GLY A 284 -24.71 -23.98 -8.17
C GLY A 284 -25.74 -24.33 -7.10
N TRP A 285 -26.35 -25.51 -7.23
CA TRP A 285 -27.36 -26.02 -6.29
C TRP A 285 -26.72 -26.94 -5.25
N SER A 286 -27.20 -26.88 -4.00
CA SER A 286 -26.79 -27.81 -2.95
C SER A 286 -27.44 -29.18 -3.11
N ASP A 287 -26.75 -30.23 -2.64
CA ASP A 287 -27.26 -31.61 -2.59
C ASP A 287 -28.36 -31.84 -1.52
N SER A 288 -29.02 -30.77 -1.05
CA SER A 288 -30.08 -30.84 -0.03
C SER A 288 -31.45 -31.09 -0.67
N SER A 289 -32.39 -31.67 0.10
CA SER A 289 -33.81 -31.72 -0.27
C SER A 289 -34.64 -30.84 0.66
N PRO A 290 -35.28 -29.76 0.19
CA PRO A 290 -35.26 -29.25 -1.20
C PRO A 290 -33.91 -28.65 -1.61
N LEU A 291 -33.65 -28.59 -2.93
CA LEU A 291 -32.46 -27.98 -3.53
C LEU A 291 -32.39 -26.50 -3.14
N LYS A 292 -31.26 -26.04 -2.62
CA LYS A 292 -31.04 -24.62 -2.29
C LYS A 292 -29.98 -24.03 -3.19
N PRO A 293 -30.18 -22.81 -3.73
CA PRO A 293 -29.18 -22.16 -4.54
C PRO A 293 -28.04 -21.63 -3.65
N GLY A 294 -26.79 -21.95 -4.02
CA GLY A 294 -25.59 -21.38 -3.42
C GLY A 294 -25.22 -20.05 -4.07
N TRP A 295 -24.70 -19.12 -3.26
CA TRP A 295 -24.38 -17.75 -3.67
C TRP A 295 -22.96 -17.33 -3.29
N ASP A 296 -22.06 -18.31 -3.14
CA ASP A 296 -20.72 -18.11 -2.59
C ASP A 296 -19.63 -17.90 -3.67
N GLN A 297 -19.99 -17.91 -4.97
CA GLN A 297 -19.01 -17.84 -6.08
C GLN A 297 -18.16 -16.57 -6.03
N ALA A 298 -18.76 -15.48 -5.54
CA ALA A 298 -18.15 -14.16 -5.44
C ALA A 298 -17.86 -13.74 -3.99
N LYS A 299 -17.99 -14.66 -3.01
CA LYS A 299 -17.70 -14.37 -1.60
C LYS A 299 -16.22 -14.02 -1.46
N ASN A 300 -15.94 -12.85 -0.88
CA ASN A 300 -14.55 -12.41 -0.66
C ASN A 300 -14.12 -12.47 0.80
N VAL A 301 -15.05 -12.67 1.74
CA VAL A 301 -14.73 -12.79 3.16
C VAL A 301 -15.71 -13.67 3.92
N ASP A 302 -15.20 -14.44 4.87
CA ASP A 302 -15.96 -15.12 5.89
C ASP A 302 -15.58 -14.56 7.26
N ILE A 303 -16.38 -13.64 7.78
CA ILE A 303 -16.05 -12.84 8.97
C ILE A 303 -15.81 -13.73 10.20
N LEU A 304 -16.73 -14.67 10.46
CA LEU A 304 -16.57 -15.59 11.59
C LEU A 304 -15.41 -16.55 11.36
N GLY A 305 -15.20 -17.00 10.12
CA GLY A 305 -14.05 -17.80 9.75
C GLY A 305 -12.72 -17.09 10.04
N VAL A 306 -12.63 -15.77 9.84
CA VAL A 306 -11.44 -14.98 10.16
C VAL A 306 -11.26 -14.80 11.66
N GLU A 307 -12.29 -14.32 12.37
CA GLU A 307 -12.16 -14.00 13.80
C GLU A 307 -12.05 -15.25 14.69
N LEU A 308 -12.52 -16.41 14.22
CA LEU A 308 -12.50 -17.69 14.95
C LEU A 308 -11.54 -18.72 14.33
N ALA A 309 -10.63 -18.30 13.45
CA ALA A 309 -9.68 -19.18 12.76
C ALA A 309 -8.82 -19.97 13.76
N ARG A 310 -8.90 -21.30 13.72
CA ARG A 310 -8.16 -22.17 14.67
C ARG A 310 -6.70 -22.33 14.28
N SER A 311 -6.36 -21.94 13.06
CA SER A 311 -5.04 -22.08 12.47
C SER A 311 -4.81 -20.92 11.51
N ALA A 312 -3.64 -20.31 11.56
CA ALA A 312 -3.26 -19.25 10.62
C ALA A 312 -3.22 -19.73 9.16
N ALA A 313 -3.09 -21.04 8.95
CA ALA A 313 -3.17 -21.64 7.62
C ALA A 313 -4.60 -21.60 7.01
N GLU A 314 -5.63 -21.39 7.83
CA GLU A 314 -7.03 -21.23 7.39
C GLU A 314 -7.30 -19.80 6.92
N LEU A 315 -6.57 -18.80 7.42
CA LEU A 315 -6.81 -17.38 7.13
C LEU A 315 -6.92 -17.05 5.62
N PRO A 316 -6.02 -17.53 4.73
CA PRO A 316 -6.14 -17.26 3.29
C PRO A 316 -7.41 -17.84 2.64
N LEU A 317 -8.11 -18.77 3.31
CA LEU A 317 -9.36 -19.35 2.80
C LEU A 317 -10.60 -18.55 3.19
N VAL A 318 -10.45 -17.60 4.14
CA VAL A 318 -11.57 -16.85 4.75
C VAL A 318 -11.38 -15.34 4.68
N TRP A 319 -10.15 -14.85 4.52
CA TRP A 319 -9.81 -13.43 4.35
C TRP A 319 -9.37 -13.13 2.92
N ASN A 320 -9.98 -12.12 2.31
CA ASN A 320 -9.70 -11.69 0.93
C ASN A 320 -9.61 -12.90 -0.03
N ILE A 321 -10.64 -13.74 0.01
CA ILE A 321 -10.65 -15.12 -0.50
C ILE A 321 -10.21 -15.16 -1.96
N GLN A 322 -10.65 -14.20 -2.76
CA GLN A 322 -10.40 -14.20 -4.20
C GLN A 322 -8.96 -13.80 -4.53
N VAL A 323 -8.38 -12.85 -3.80
CA VAL A 323 -6.96 -12.51 -3.95
C VAL A 323 -6.08 -13.64 -3.42
N SER A 324 -6.45 -14.27 -2.29
CA SER A 324 -5.75 -15.44 -1.77
C SER A 324 -5.80 -16.62 -2.74
N THR A 325 -6.93 -16.82 -3.42
CA THR A 325 -7.11 -17.83 -4.48
C THR A 325 -6.27 -17.48 -5.72
N TRP A 326 -6.24 -16.20 -6.11
CA TRP A 326 -5.38 -15.71 -7.19
C TRP A 326 -3.90 -15.97 -6.89
N LEU A 327 -3.42 -15.60 -5.70
CA LEU A 327 -2.04 -15.84 -5.25
C LEU A 327 -1.72 -17.33 -5.25
N ARG A 328 -2.69 -18.17 -4.88
CA ARG A 328 -2.54 -19.62 -4.96
C ARG A 328 -2.35 -20.10 -6.40
N TYR A 329 -3.22 -19.71 -7.33
CA TYR A 329 -3.23 -20.22 -8.71
C TYR A 329 -2.14 -19.64 -9.60
N TYR A 330 -1.82 -18.36 -9.44
CA TYR A 330 -0.92 -17.64 -10.35
C TYR A 330 0.50 -17.48 -9.79
N VAL A 331 0.70 -17.68 -8.48
CA VAL A 331 2.02 -17.57 -7.85
C VAL A 331 2.41 -18.89 -7.19
N TYR A 332 1.76 -19.25 -6.08
CA TYR A 332 2.18 -20.36 -5.22
C TYR A 332 2.27 -21.69 -5.97
N GLU A 333 1.19 -22.11 -6.64
CA GLU A 333 1.15 -23.40 -7.34
C GLU A 333 2.09 -23.45 -8.56
N ARG A 334 2.38 -22.29 -9.17
CA ARG A 334 3.30 -22.18 -10.30
C ARG A 334 4.78 -22.21 -9.89
N LEU A 335 5.10 -21.78 -8.66
CA LEU A 335 6.44 -21.91 -8.09
C LEU A 335 6.77 -23.35 -7.64
N ILE A 336 5.76 -24.22 -7.51
CA ILE A 336 5.96 -25.62 -7.13
C ILE A 336 6.37 -26.44 -8.35
N GLN A 337 7.59 -26.99 -8.29
CA GLN A 337 8.07 -27.94 -9.29
C GLN A 337 7.21 -29.21 -9.31
N LYS A 338 6.90 -29.72 -10.51
CA LYS A 338 6.10 -30.95 -10.68
C LYS A 338 6.70 -32.10 -9.86
N GLY A 339 5.86 -32.78 -9.08
CA GLY A 339 6.27 -33.89 -8.21
C GLY A 339 6.93 -33.50 -6.89
N LYS A 340 7.19 -32.21 -6.62
CA LYS A 340 7.75 -31.75 -5.34
C LYS A 340 6.67 -31.18 -4.42
N LYS A 341 6.86 -31.33 -3.11
CA LYS A 341 6.02 -30.67 -2.11
C LYS A 341 6.42 -29.20 -1.99
N PRO A 342 5.46 -28.28 -1.77
CA PRO A 342 5.78 -26.89 -1.49
C PRO A 342 6.57 -26.74 -0.20
N GLY A 343 7.55 -25.84 -0.21
CA GLY A 343 8.33 -25.46 0.95
C GLY A 343 8.00 -24.05 1.44
N PHE A 344 8.77 -23.60 2.44
CA PHE A 344 8.66 -22.26 3.00
C PHE A 344 8.99 -21.16 1.98
N LEU A 345 9.96 -21.40 1.08
CA LEU A 345 10.36 -20.41 0.07
C LEU A 345 9.23 -20.06 -0.90
N GLN A 346 8.43 -21.05 -1.33
CA GLN A 346 7.26 -20.77 -2.18
C GLN A 346 6.22 -19.94 -1.43
N LEU A 347 5.98 -20.26 -0.15
CA LEU A 347 5.06 -19.49 0.69
C LEU A 347 5.55 -18.05 0.89
N LEU A 348 6.83 -17.88 1.22
CA LEU A 348 7.46 -16.58 1.39
C LEU A 348 7.37 -15.75 0.12
N ALA A 349 7.74 -16.32 -1.03
CA ALA A 349 7.62 -15.64 -2.32
C ALA A 349 6.18 -15.23 -2.62
N THR A 350 5.19 -16.09 -2.36
CA THR A 350 3.77 -15.75 -2.54
C THR A 350 3.34 -14.59 -1.63
N GLN A 351 3.72 -14.60 -0.36
CA GLN A 351 3.39 -13.50 0.55
C GLN A 351 4.11 -12.20 0.14
N THR A 352 5.37 -12.26 -0.29
CA THR A 352 6.09 -11.09 -0.79
C THR A 352 5.45 -10.50 -2.04
N ILE A 353 4.96 -11.32 -2.98
CA ILE A 353 4.19 -10.82 -4.14
C ILE A 353 2.89 -10.15 -3.68
N SER A 354 2.22 -10.70 -2.67
CA SER A 354 1.07 -10.02 -2.04
C SER A 354 1.46 -8.66 -1.46
N ALA A 355 2.64 -8.55 -0.86
CA ALA A 355 3.15 -7.27 -0.33
C ALA A 355 3.34 -6.25 -1.45
N VAL A 356 4.04 -6.62 -2.52
CA VAL A 356 4.28 -5.75 -3.68
C VAL A 356 2.97 -5.33 -4.34
N TRP A 357 1.95 -6.19 -4.35
CA TRP A 357 0.61 -5.84 -4.84
C TRP A 357 -0.05 -4.73 -4.02
N HIS A 358 0.18 -4.66 -2.70
CA HIS A 358 -0.30 -3.57 -1.85
C HIS A 358 0.56 -2.30 -1.94
N GLY A 359 1.84 -2.43 -2.34
CA GLY A 359 2.79 -1.33 -2.49
C GLY A 359 4.15 -1.62 -1.86
N LEU A 360 5.06 -0.66 -1.91
CA LEU A 360 6.45 -0.82 -1.46
C LEU A 360 6.73 -0.26 -0.07
N TYR A 361 5.70 0.15 0.68
CA TYR A 361 5.86 0.60 2.06
C TYR A 361 6.49 -0.52 2.92
N PRO A 362 7.53 -0.22 3.73
CA PRO A 362 8.20 -1.22 4.54
C PRO A 362 7.26 -2.01 5.46
N GLY A 363 6.23 -1.36 6.00
CA GLY A 363 5.20 -1.99 6.84
C GLY A 363 4.45 -3.10 6.13
N TYR A 364 4.13 -2.96 4.84
CA TYR A 364 3.54 -4.04 4.04
C TYR A 364 4.52 -5.20 3.90
N ILE A 365 5.76 -4.95 3.54
CA ILE A 365 6.78 -6.00 3.37
C ILE A 365 6.97 -6.77 4.69
N ILE A 366 7.11 -6.06 5.80
CA ILE A 366 7.27 -6.65 7.14
C ILE A 366 6.05 -7.51 7.49
N PHE A 367 4.83 -7.00 7.29
CA PHE A 367 3.59 -7.74 7.56
C PHE A 367 3.53 -9.06 6.79
N PHE A 368 3.77 -9.04 5.47
CA PHE A 368 3.64 -10.22 4.63
C PHE A 368 4.80 -11.22 4.83
N VAL A 369 6.01 -10.76 5.13
CA VAL A 369 7.08 -11.68 5.53
C VAL A 369 6.74 -12.36 6.86
N GLN A 370 6.18 -11.61 7.83
CA GLN A 370 5.70 -12.17 9.08
C GLN A 370 4.50 -13.10 8.88
N SER A 371 3.60 -12.84 7.93
CA SER A 371 2.47 -13.73 7.66
C SER A 371 2.93 -15.09 7.11
N ALA A 372 4.02 -15.14 6.34
CA ALA A 372 4.64 -16.39 5.90
C ALA A 372 5.13 -17.22 7.10
N LEU A 373 5.82 -16.57 8.06
CA LEU A 373 6.28 -17.19 9.30
C LEU A 373 5.10 -17.62 10.19
N MET A 374 4.07 -16.78 10.29
CA MET A 374 2.84 -17.06 11.01
C MET A 374 2.21 -18.36 10.53
N ILE A 375 1.96 -18.48 9.21
CA ILE A 375 1.39 -19.68 8.59
C ILE A 375 2.31 -20.89 8.78
N ALA A 376 3.62 -20.72 8.63
CA ALA A 376 4.59 -21.81 8.79
C ALA A 376 4.62 -22.36 10.23
N GLY A 377 4.63 -21.47 11.23
CA GLY A 377 4.56 -21.84 12.65
C GLY A 377 3.22 -22.50 13.02
N SER A 378 2.09 -21.97 12.54
CA SER A 378 0.78 -22.59 12.77
C SER A 378 0.68 -24.01 12.19
N LYS A 379 1.29 -24.26 11.01
CA LYS A 379 1.41 -25.61 10.43
C LYS A 379 2.30 -26.54 11.25
N VAL A 380 3.23 -26.04 12.06
CA VAL A 380 3.98 -26.87 13.03
C VAL A 380 3.05 -27.32 14.16
N ILE A 381 2.35 -26.39 14.79
CA ILE A 381 1.44 -26.68 15.91
C ILE A 381 0.37 -27.68 15.47
N TYR A 382 -0.20 -27.48 14.28
CA TYR A 382 -1.16 -28.42 13.69
C TYR A 382 -0.57 -29.83 13.48
N ARG A 383 0.69 -29.94 13.03
CA ARG A 383 1.35 -31.25 12.87
C ARG A 383 1.56 -31.94 14.21
N TRP A 384 1.93 -31.19 15.26
CA TRP A 384 2.02 -31.74 16.61
C TRP A 384 0.64 -32.20 17.11
N GLN A 385 -0.41 -31.40 16.91
CA GLN A 385 -1.78 -31.76 17.24
C GLN A 385 -2.22 -33.08 16.58
N GLN A 386 -1.89 -33.28 15.30
CA GLN A 386 -2.25 -34.51 14.58
C GLN A 386 -1.42 -35.74 14.98
N ALA A 387 -0.28 -35.53 15.64
CA ALA A 387 0.55 -36.62 16.14
C ALA A 387 0.14 -37.10 17.54
N ILE A 388 -0.70 -36.34 18.26
CA ILE A 388 -1.23 -36.73 19.55
C ILE A 388 -2.22 -37.89 19.38
N PRO A 389 -2.06 -39.01 20.09
CA PRO A 389 -2.98 -40.13 20.00
C PRO A 389 -4.39 -39.76 20.49
N GLN A 390 -5.42 -40.45 19.98
CA GLN A 390 -6.83 -40.08 20.23
C GLN A 390 -7.26 -40.21 21.70
N ASN A 391 -6.59 -41.04 22.50
CA ASN A 391 -6.83 -41.18 23.93
C ASN A 391 -6.39 -39.95 24.75
N MET A 392 -5.55 -39.06 24.19
CA MET A 392 -5.10 -37.82 24.82
C MET A 392 -5.91 -36.60 24.35
N GLY A 393 -7.25 -36.70 24.44
CA GLY A 393 -8.17 -35.67 23.96
C GLY A 393 -7.95 -34.28 24.59
N LEU A 394 -7.56 -34.21 25.87
CA LEU A 394 -7.27 -32.94 26.54
C LEU A 394 -6.06 -32.22 25.92
N VAL A 395 -4.96 -32.93 25.67
CA VAL A 395 -3.75 -32.37 25.04
C VAL A 395 -4.05 -31.87 23.63
N LYS A 396 -4.86 -32.62 22.87
CA LYS A 396 -5.30 -32.19 21.54
C LYS A 396 -6.13 -30.91 21.58
N LYS A 397 -7.04 -30.77 22.57
CA LYS A 397 -7.81 -29.54 22.80
C LYS A 397 -6.91 -28.37 23.19
N ILE A 398 -5.93 -28.59 24.08
CA ILE A 398 -4.93 -27.58 24.47
C ILE A 398 -4.17 -27.10 23.24
N LEU A 399 -3.61 -28.00 22.41
CA LEU A 399 -2.88 -27.60 21.20
C LEU A 399 -3.76 -26.87 20.18
N THR A 400 -5.04 -27.25 20.08
CA THR A 400 -6.01 -26.53 19.23
C THR A 400 -6.21 -25.11 19.73
N PHE A 401 -6.41 -24.93 21.04
CA PHE A 401 -6.55 -23.62 21.66
C PHE A 401 -5.25 -22.80 21.56
N SER A 402 -4.08 -23.43 21.73
CA SER A 402 -2.78 -22.78 21.54
C SER A 402 -2.58 -22.31 20.10
N ASN A 403 -3.00 -23.08 19.09
CA ASN A 403 -2.92 -22.65 17.70
C ASN A 403 -3.87 -21.49 17.39
N PHE A 404 -5.08 -21.51 17.98
CA PHE A 404 -6.02 -20.40 17.92
C PHE A 404 -5.45 -19.12 18.56
N ALA A 405 -4.95 -19.21 19.80
CA ALA A 405 -4.34 -18.08 20.51
C ALA A 405 -3.09 -17.55 19.79
N TYR A 406 -2.25 -18.44 19.26
CA TYR A 406 -1.12 -18.10 18.39
C TYR A 406 -1.58 -17.32 17.16
N THR A 407 -2.64 -17.78 16.49
CA THR A 407 -3.17 -17.16 15.27
C THR A 407 -3.68 -15.75 15.57
N LEU A 408 -4.48 -15.57 16.62
CA LEU A 408 -4.97 -14.26 17.05
C LEU A 408 -3.85 -13.30 17.41
N LEU A 409 -2.89 -13.75 18.22
CA LEU A 409 -1.76 -12.95 18.67
C LEU A 409 -0.96 -12.44 17.46
N VAL A 410 -0.51 -13.37 16.61
CA VAL A 410 0.44 -13.06 15.54
C VAL A 410 -0.24 -12.27 14.43
N LEU A 411 -1.50 -12.58 14.07
CA LEU A 411 -2.23 -11.84 13.04
C LEU A 411 -2.37 -10.36 13.43
N ASN A 412 -2.89 -10.09 14.63
CA ASN A 412 -3.18 -8.71 15.04
C ASN A 412 -1.91 -7.92 15.35
N TYR A 413 -0.89 -8.54 15.95
CA TYR A 413 0.42 -7.93 16.09
C TYR A 413 1.00 -7.56 14.72
N SER A 414 1.03 -8.52 13.78
CA SER A 414 1.61 -8.29 12.46
C SER A 414 0.86 -7.18 11.73
N ALA A 415 -0.47 -7.17 11.82
CA ALA A 415 -1.33 -6.20 11.14
C ALA A 415 -1.00 -4.74 11.48
N VAL A 416 -0.41 -4.45 12.65
CA VAL A 416 0.02 -3.08 12.99
C VAL A 416 0.98 -2.52 11.94
N GLY A 417 1.94 -3.31 11.45
CA GLY A 417 2.87 -2.91 10.39
C GLY A 417 2.15 -2.57 9.08
N PHE A 418 1.12 -3.34 8.73
CA PHE A 418 0.28 -3.08 7.56
C PHE A 418 -0.52 -1.77 7.70
N MET A 419 -0.88 -1.37 8.92
CA MET A 419 -1.70 -0.18 9.18
C MET A 419 -0.86 1.10 9.29
N VAL A 420 0.33 1.04 9.91
CA VAL A 420 1.17 2.22 10.13
C VAL A 420 2.10 2.53 8.95
N LEU A 421 2.42 1.53 8.13
CA LEU A 421 3.21 1.59 6.89
C LEU A 421 4.70 1.93 7.05
N SER A 422 5.04 2.88 7.91
CA SER A 422 6.40 3.32 8.15
C SER A 422 7.23 2.25 8.84
N MET A 423 8.48 2.07 8.41
CA MET A 423 9.44 1.17 9.06
C MET A 423 9.66 1.56 10.52
N ARG A 424 9.82 2.86 10.80
CA ARG A 424 10.10 3.37 12.15
C ARG A 424 8.93 3.09 13.09
N GLU A 425 7.72 3.43 12.66
CA GLU A 425 6.50 3.22 13.46
C GLU A 425 6.25 1.73 13.67
N THR A 426 6.42 0.92 12.62
CA THR A 426 6.29 -0.54 12.71
C THR A 426 7.25 -1.13 13.76
N LEU A 427 8.54 -0.77 13.69
CA LEU A 427 9.54 -1.28 14.62
C LEU A 427 9.34 -0.75 16.05
N ALA A 428 8.90 0.49 16.21
CA ALA A 428 8.58 1.07 17.51
C ALA A 428 7.37 0.38 18.15
N SER A 429 6.27 0.21 17.41
CA SER A 429 5.09 -0.52 17.89
C SER A 429 5.42 -1.98 18.21
N TYR A 430 6.25 -2.64 17.40
CA TYR A 430 6.67 -4.02 17.68
C TYR A 430 7.58 -4.11 18.91
N GLY A 431 8.51 -3.16 19.05
CA GLY A 431 9.41 -3.06 20.20
C GLY A 431 8.66 -2.77 21.51
N SER A 432 7.57 -2.02 21.46
CA SER A 432 6.77 -1.66 22.64
C SER A 432 6.12 -2.88 23.32
N VAL A 433 6.02 -4.01 22.60
CA VAL A 433 5.55 -5.32 23.07
C VAL A 433 6.62 -6.41 22.88
N TYR A 434 7.89 -6.02 22.95
CA TYR A 434 9.06 -6.92 22.96
C TYR A 434 9.13 -7.90 21.78
N TYR A 435 8.63 -7.48 20.62
CA TYR A 435 8.60 -8.29 19.39
C TYR A 435 7.90 -9.65 19.53
N ILE A 436 6.97 -9.80 20.48
CA ILE A 436 6.38 -11.11 20.82
C ILE A 436 5.77 -11.83 19.61
N GLY A 437 5.03 -11.11 18.75
CA GLY A 437 4.43 -11.69 17.56
C GLY A 437 5.40 -11.96 16.41
N THR A 438 6.67 -11.53 16.50
CA THR A 438 7.76 -11.92 15.58
C THR A 438 8.54 -13.11 16.12
N VAL A 439 8.91 -13.06 17.40
CA VAL A 439 9.76 -14.08 18.05
C VAL A 439 9.01 -15.42 18.17
N VAL A 440 7.75 -15.40 18.59
CA VAL A 440 6.97 -16.63 18.80
C VAL A 440 6.84 -17.47 17.52
N PRO A 441 6.44 -16.93 16.35
CA PRO A 441 6.43 -17.68 15.09
C PRO A 441 7.78 -18.29 14.70
N ILE A 442 8.88 -17.55 14.90
CA ILE A 442 10.22 -18.02 14.57
C ILE A 442 10.58 -19.22 15.46
N LEU A 443 10.38 -19.10 16.78
CA LEU A 443 10.66 -20.18 17.72
C LEU A 443 9.83 -21.43 17.41
N VAL A 444 8.52 -21.27 17.19
CA VAL A 444 7.63 -22.39 16.83
C VAL A 444 8.08 -23.04 15.52
N PHE A 445 8.44 -22.25 14.53
CA PHE A 445 8.94 -22.75 13.24
C PHE A 445 10.24 -23.55 13.40
N LEU A 446 11.21 -23.03 14.15
CA LEU A 446 12.49 -23.69 14.42
C LEU A 446 12.31 -24.97 15.24
N LEU A 447 11.47 -24.93 16.29
CA LEU A 447 11.13 -26.10 17.09
C LEU A 447 10.49 -27.20 16.23
N GLY A 448 9.69 -26.86 15.23
CA GLY A 448 9.13 -27.82 14.29
C GLY A 448 10.15 -28.57 13.43
N ASN A 449 11.38 -28.05 13.30
CA ASN A 449 12.48 -28.75 12.63
C ASN A 449 13.20 -29.73 13.55
N ILE A 450 13.18 -29.48 14.86
CA ILE A 450 13.80 -30.31 15.90
C ILE A 450 12.82 -31.40 16.34
N ILE A 451 11.61 -31.01 16.73
CA ILE A 451 10.54 -31.87 17.21
C ILE A 451 9.73 -32.35 16.01
N LYS A 452 10.21 -33.41 15.37
CA LYS A 452 9.47 -34.10 14.30
C LYS A 452 8.51 -35.11 14.92
N PRO A 453 7.19 -34.92 14.79
CA PRO A 453 6.24 -35.91 15.28
C PRO A 453 6.48 -37.27 14.62
N ALA A 454 6.36 -38.35 15.40
CA ALA A 454 6.39 -39.71 14.86
C ALA A 454 5.33 -39.84 13.75
N LYS A 455 5.69 -40.43 12.62
CA LYS A 455 4.73 -40.64 11.53
C LYS A 455 3.57 -41.47 12.10
N PRO A 456 2.30 -41.02 11.96
CA PRO A 456 1.19 -41.91 12.25
C PRO A 456 1.34 -43.15 11.37
N SER A 457 1.35 -44.33 11.99
CA SER A 457 1.34 -45.59 11.26
C SER A 457 0.08 -45.59 10.39
N SER A 458 0.26 -45.47 9.08
CA SER A 458 -0.81 -45.75 8.13
C SER A 458 -1.26 -47.17 8.43
N SER A 459 -2.48 -47.33 8.95
CA SER A 459 -3.14 -48.62 8.92
C SER A 459 -3.19 -49.05 7.45
N THR A 460 -2.63 -50.22 7.20
CA THR A 460 -2.56 -50.88 5.91
C THR A 460 -3.97 -51.12 5.41
N ILE A 461 -4.45 -50.32 4.46
CA ILE A 461 -5.43 -50.77 3.48
C ILE A 461 -4.64 -51.15 2.24
N ALA A 462 -4.62 -52.45 1.99
CA ALA A 462 -3.85 -53.12 0.96
C ALA A 462 -4.10 -52.50 -0.43
N ARG A 463 -3.02 -52.19 -1.14
CA ARG A 463 -3.03 -52.22 -2.61
C ARG A 463 -1.80 -52.95 -3.11
N THR A 464 -2.05 -54.22 -3.40
CA THR A 464 -1.19 -55.20 -4.03
C THR A 464 -0.59 -54.68 -5.35
N THR A 465 0.63 -55.14 -5.63
CA THR A 465 1.36 -55.15 -6.91
C THR A 465 1.78 -53.81 -7.54
N ARG A 466 3.08 -53.50 -7.51
CA ARG A 466 4.03 -53.96 -8.54
C ARG A 466 5.48 -53.70 -8.09
N ARG A 467 6.24 -54.79 -7.99
CA ARG A 467 7.65 -54.86 -7.61
C ARG A 467 8.48 -54.68 -8.89
N THR A 468 9.41 -53.72 -8.96
CA THR A 468 10.55 -53.80 -9.89
C THR A 468 11.72 -52.89 -9.47
N ARG A 469 12.80 -53.58 -9.11
CA ARG A 469 14.25 -53.24 -9.16
C ARG A 469 14.72 -51.83 -8.78
N ARG A 470 15.25 -51.74 -7.55
CA ARG A 470 16.31 -50.81 -7.11
C ARG A 470 17.67 -51.36 -7.56
N ARG A 471 18.49 -50.57 -8.27
CA ARG A 471 19.95 -50.74 -8.32
C ARG A 471 20.56 -49.79 -7.29
N MET A 472 21.29 -50.34 -6.32
CA MET A 472 22.16 -49.60 -5.41
C MET A 472 23.43 -49.20 -6.15
N HIS A 473 23.86 -47.95 -6.02
CA HIS A 473 25.26 -47.59 -6.08
C HIS A 473 25.65 -46.97 -4.74
N HIS A 474 26.61 -47.61 -4.07
CA HIS A 474 27.34 -47.05 -2.95
C HIS A 474 28.38 -46.05 -3.48
N THR A 475 28.49 -44.88 -2.87
CA THR A 475 29.79 -44.18 -2.80
C THR A 475 29.91 -43.49 -1.45
N ILE A 476 31.06 -43.74 -0.85
CA ILE A 476 31.51 -43.45 0.50
C ILE A 476 31.93 -41.99 0.60
N SER A 477 31.54 -41.33 1.70
CA SER A 477 32.00 -39.99 2.07
C SER A 477 33.36 -40.06 2.77
N VAL A 478 34.28 -39.19 2.38
CA VAL A 478 35.49 -38.89 3.16
C VAL A 478 35.29 -37.55 3.86
N ARG A 479 35.41 -37.57 5.20
CA ARG A 479 35.57 -36.39 6.05
C ARG A 479 37.06 -36.22 6.35
N LEU A 480 37.55 -34.99 6.33
CA LEU A 480 38.69 -34.54 7.13
C LEU A 480 38.21 -33.39 8.01
N GLY A 481 38.30 -33.57 9.33
CA GLY A 481 38.55 -32.50 10.29
C GLY A 481 40.07 -32.32 10.44
N ASP A 482 40.61 -31.31 11.11
CA ASP A 482 40.01 -30.37 12.04
C ASP A 482 40.97 -29.19 12.30
N ALA A 483 40.47 -28.19 13.03
CA ALA A 483 41.17 -27.24 13.90
C ALA A 483 41.73 -25.92 13.34
N GLY A 484 41.18 -24.82 13.87
CA GLY A 484 41.79 -23.48 13.88
C GLY A 484 40.80 -22.33 14.13
N GLU A 485 40.25 -22.21 15.34
CA GLU A 485 39.69 -20.94 15.86
C GLU A 485 40.79 -20.17 16.64
N PRO A 486 40.63 -18.89 17.05
CA PRO A 486 39.67 -17.85 16.62
C PRO A 486 40.36 -16.49 16.32
N LYS A 487 39.69 -15.55 15.62
CA LYS A 487 39.80 -14.09 15.90
C LYS A 487 38.85 -13.21 15.07
N GLN A 488 38.19 -12.32 15.82
CA GLN A 488 37.66 -10.99 15.46
C GLN A 488 36.55 -10.86 14.41
N GLN A 489 35.36 -10.55 14.95
CA GLN A 489 34.31 -9.76 14.32
C GLN A 489 34.91 -8.53 13.62
N GLN A 490 34.84 -8.52 12.30
CA GLN A 490 34.96 -7.29 11.53
C GLN A 490 33.57 -6.94 11.00
N GLN A 491 32.99 -5.92 11.60
CA GLN A 491 31.87 -5.17 11.03
C GLN A 491 32.21 -4.86 9.57
N LEU A 492 31.35 -5.29 8.65
CA LEU A 492 31.40 -4.85 7.25
C LEU A 492 31.00 -3.37 7.22
N ASN A 493 32.00 -2.54 7.48
CA ASN A 493 31.98 -1.10 7.27
C ASN A 493 31.82 -0.87 5.77
N LEU A 494 30.63 -0.48 5.34
CA LEU A 494 30.27 0.02 4.00
C LEU A 494 30.94 1.38 3.68
N SER A 495 32.06 1.69 4.33
CA SER A 495 32.79 2.96 4.24
C SER A 495 34.12 2.87 3.48
N VAL A 496 34.49 1.69 2.94
CA VAL A 496 35.76 1.50 2.21
C VAL A 496 35.69 1.87 0.71
N LEU A 497 34.52 2.25 0.18
CA LEU A 497 34.39 2.82 -1.17
C LEU A 497 34.56 4.35 -1.22
N ARG A 498 34.92 5.00 -0.10
CA ARG A 498 34.97 6.47 0.04
C ARG A 498 36.33 7.12 -0.26
N PHE A 499 37.30 6.43 -0.88
CA PHE A 499 38.67 6.98 -0.95
C PHE A 499 39.44 6.88 -2.27
N THR A 500 38.94 6.30 -3.37
CA THR A 500 39.85 5.98 -4.50
C THR A 500 39.60 6.61 -5.86
N LEU A 501 38.55 7.39 -6.12
CA LEU A 501 38.34 7.99 -7.46
C LEU A 501 37.83 9.44 -7.38
N GLY A 502 38.67 10.35 -6.88
CA GLY A 502 38.41 11.79 -6.90
C GLY A 502 38.42 12.38 -8.31
N ILE A 503 37.38 12.10 -9.10
CA ILE A 503 37.10 12.76 -10.39
C ILE A 503 36.18 13.96 -10.09
N PRO A 504 36.65 15.21 -10.28
CA PRO A 504 35.81 16.39 -10.06
C PRO A 504 34.57 16.36 -10.97
N GLY A 505 33.37 16.43 -10.37
CA GLY A 505 32.09 16.50 -11.10
C GLY A 505 31.29 15.20 -11.21
N PHE A 506 31.78 14.07 -10.68
CA PHE A 506 31.03 12.81 -10.67
C PHE A 506 30.33 12.58 -9.31
N ASP A 507 29.00 12.62 -9.28
CA ASP A 507 28.23 12.31 -8.06
C ASP A 507 28.19 10.78 -7.85
N GLU A 508 28.99 10.30 -6.90
CA GLU A 508 29.12 8.88 -6.54
C GLU A 508 27.79 8.22 -6.10
N SER A 509 26.77 9.01 -5.72
CA SER A 509 25.44 8.49 -5.41
C SER A 509 24.72 7.87 -6.63
N TYR A 510 25.20 8.17 -7.84
CA TYR A 510 24.73 7.59 -9.10
C TYR A 510 25.59 6.41 -9.57
N LEU A 511 26.67 6.05 -8.86
CA LEU A 511 27.55 4.95 -9.26
C LEU A 511 26.82 3.61 -9.46
N PRO A 512 25.88 3.18 -8.58
CA PRO A 512 25.08 1.98 -8.83
C PRO A 512 24.22 2.06 -10.10
N ARG A 513 23.77 3.27 -10.48
CA ARG A 513 23.02 3.52 -11.72
C ARG A 513 23.89 3.32 -12.94
N TRP A 514 25.09 3.91 -12.96
CA TRP A 514 26.03 3.76 -14.06
C TRP A 514 26.52 2.33 -14.23
N ILE A 515 26.79 1.62 -13.12
CA ILE A 515 27.10 0.19 -13.12
C ILE A 515 25.92 -0.61 -13.70
N GLY A 516 24.69 -0.31 -13.25
CA GLY A 516 23.48 -0.95 -13.76
C GLY A 516 23.29 -0.75 -15.27
N TYR A 517 23.44 0.48 -15.78
CA TYR A 517 23.36 0.75 -17.22
C TYR A 517 24.48 0.05 -18.00
N ALA A 518 25.73 0.13 -17.54
CA ALA A 518 26.86 -0.47 -18.23
C ALA A 518 26.74 -1.99 -18.34
N PHE A 519 26.53 -2.69 -17.21
CA PHE A 519 26.42 -4.15 -17.21
C PHE A 519 25.11 -4.64 -17.83
N GLY A 520 23.99 -3.91 -17.64
CA GLY A 520 22.73 -4.21 -18.31
C GLY A 520 22.85 -4.14 -19.83
N SER A 521 23.47 -3.08 -20.35
CA SER A 521 23.74 -2.92 -21.78
C SER A 521 24.72 -3.96 -22.31
N LEU A 522 25.76 -4.35 -21.55
CA LEU A 522 26.66 -5.42 -21.94
C LEU A 522 25.99 -6.79 -22.01
N ILE A 523 25.07 -7.10 -21.09
CA ILE A 523 24.28 -8.34 -21.12
C ILE A 523 23.36 -8.38 -22.34
N LEU A 524 22.69 -7.26 -22.64
CA LEU A 524 21.84 -7.14 -23.82
C LEU A 524 22.68 -7.24 -25.11
N LEU A 525 23.83 -6.56 -25.16
CA LEU A 525 24.74 -6.60 -26.30
C LEU A 525 25.29 -8.02 -26.50
N ASN A 526 25.68 -8.71 -25.44
CA ASN A 526 26.09 -10.12 -25.49
C ASN A 526 24.96 -11.03 -26.00
N HIS A 527 23.70 -10.76 -25.63
CA HIS A 527 22.55 -11.52 -26.12
C HIS A 527 22.28 -11.32 -27.63
N PHE A 528 22.48 -10.10 -28.15
CA PHE A 528 22.23 -9.79 -29.57
C PHE A 528 23.44 -10.03 -30.49
N VAL A 529 24.67 -9.89 -29.99
CA VAL A 529 25.92 -10.02 -30.76
C VAL A 529 26.52 -11.42 -30.62
N GLY A 530 26.13 -12.18 -29.60
CA GLY A 530 26.52 -13.57 -29.38
C GLY A 530 26.04 -14.48 -30.52
N SER A 531 26.89 -14.64 -31.52
CA SER A 531 26.65 -15.44 -32.72
C SER A 531 26.77 -16.93 -32.39
N SER A 532 25.69 -17.54 -31.90
CA SER A 532 25.52 -19.00 -31.83
C SER A 532 24.04 -19.37 -31.77
N SER A 533 23.61 -20.23 -32.68
CA SER A 533 22.23 -20.74 -32.80
C SER A 533 21.73 -21.39 -31.51
N SER A 534 20.66 -20.82 -30.94
CA SER A 534 19.92 -21.22 -29.74
C SER A 534 20.58 -20.89 -28.38
N THR A 535 20.14 -19.80 -27.77
CA THR A 535 20.41 -19.47 -26.37
C THR A 535 19.91 -20.61 -25.46
N THR A 536 20.80 -21.17 -24.64
CA THR A 536 20.43 -22.24 -23.71
C THR A 536 19.50 -21.72 -22.61
N VAL A 537 18.68 -22.60 -22.02
CA VAL A 537 17.80 -22.23 -20.90
C VAL A 537 18.59 -21.74 -19.68
N ALA A 538 19.82 -22.23 -19.49
CA ALA A 538 20.70 -21.79 -18.40
C ALA A 538 21.22 -20.37 -18.65
N GLN A 539 21.65 -20.08 -19.89
CA GLN A 539 22.07 -18.74 -20.30
C GLN A 539 20.92 -17.74 -20.16
N PHE A 540 19.71 -18.06 -20.63
CA PHE A 540 18.56 -17.16 -20.49
C PHE A 540 18.20 -16.86 -19.03
N ARG A 541 18.34 -17.84 -18.13
CA ARG A 541 18.14 -17.61 -16.68
C ARG A 541 19.21 -16.72 -16.08
N SER A 542 20.47 -16.90 -16.47
CA SER A 542 21.59 -16.08 -16.02
C SER A 542 21.49 -14.64 -16.53
N GLU A 543 21.12 -14.46 -17.80
CA GLU A 543 20.88 -13.16 -18.41
C GLU A 543 19.68 -12.46 -17.76
N ALA A 544 18.57 -13.16 -17.53
CA ALA A 544 17.42 -12.60 -16.83
C ALA A 544 17.74 -12.17 -15.40
N LEU A 545 18.55 -12.95 -14.67
CA LEU A 545 19.04 -12.58 -13.35
C LEU A 545 19.96 -11.35 -13.42
N GLY A 546 20.90 -11.33 -14.37
CA GLY A 546 21.83 -10.23 -14.57
C GLY A 546 21.12 -8.93 -14.95
N VAL A 547 20.13 -8.98 -15.85
CA VAL A 547 19.29 -7.82 -16.20
C VAL A 547 18.45 -7.36 -15.00
N SER A 548 17.94 -8.28 -14.19
CA SER A 548 17.20 -7.94 -12.97
C SER A 548 18.09 -7.26 -11.93
N LEU A 549 19.35 -7.72 -11.76
CA LEU A 549 20.34 -7.10 -10.88
C LEU A 549 20.81 -5.73 -11.40
N ALA A 550 20.96 -5.59 -12.73
CA ALA A 550 21.24 -4.32 -13.37
C ALA A 550 20.10 -3.32 -13.15
N ALA A 551 18.86 -3.73 -13.39
CA ALA A 551 17.67 -2.91 -13.13
C ALA A 551 17.53 -2.54 -11.66
N PHE A 552 17.82 -3.48 -10.74
CA PHE A 552 17.85 -3.21 -9.31
C PHE A 552 18.94 -2.17 -8.94
N SER A 553 20.13 -2.27 -9.54
CA SER A 553 21.23 -1.32 -9.32
C SER A 553 20.88 0.09 -9.85
N VAL A 554 20.15 0.17 -10.97
CA VAL A 554 19.58 1.42 -11.48
C VAL A 554 18.53 2.01 -10.54
N ALA A 555 17.69 1.16 -9.95
CA ALA A 555 16.65 1.57 -9.00
C ALA A 555 17.19 1.87 -7.59
N LEU A 556 18.37 1.37 -7.23
CA LEU A 556 18.94 1.43 -5.88
C LEU A 556 19.05 2.86 -5.30
N PRO A 557 19.46 3.88 -6.06
CA PRO A 557 19.50 5.24 -5.54
C PRO A 557 18.11 5.84 -5.27
N TYR A 558 17.07 5.35 -5.94
CA TYR A 558 15.67 5.72 -5.63
C TYR A 558 15.22 5.06 -4.33
N PHE A 559 15.63 3.82 -4.06
CA PHE A 559 15.39 3.16 -2.76
C PHE A 559 16.12 3.88 -1.62
N GLY A 560 17.33 4.41 -1.85
CA GLY A 560 18.06 5.20 -0.85
C GLY A 560 17.36 6.52 -0.48
N LYS A 561 16.68 7.17 -1.43
CA LYS A 561 15.81 8.33 -1.18
C LYS A 561 14.53 7.94 -0.46
N PHE A 562 13.95 6.79 -0.80
CA PHE A 562 12.75 6.23 -0.17
C PHE A 562 12.96 5.79 1.29
N LEU A 563 14.10 5.16 1.61
CA LEU A 563 14.41 4.64 2.96
C LEU A 563 14.72 5.73 3.99
N LYS A 564 15.10 6.94 3.54
CA LYS A 564 15.35 8.06 4.45
C LYS A 564 14.07 8.68 5.03
N GLY A 565 12.88 8.22 4.60
CA GLY A 565 11.64 8.95 4.84
C GLY A 565 11.67 10.25 4.03
N ALA A 566 10.50 10.75 3.62
CA ALA A 566 10.38 11.99 2.84
C ALA A 566 11.37 13.07 3.33
N SER A 567 12.48 13.26 2.61
CA SER A 567 13.17 14.54 2.61
C SER A 567 12.47 15.41 1.58
N PRO A 568 12.43 16.73 1.77
CA PRO A 568 11.59 17.64 1.00
C PRO A 568 11.73 17.36 -0.49
N ALA A 569 10.61 17.08 -1.15
CA ALA A 569 10.53 16.91 -2.59
C ALA A 569 11.12 18.14 -3.28
N ASP A 570 11.91 17.88 -4.32
CA ASP A 570 12.42 18.81 -5.32
C ASP A 570 12.55 20.27 -4.87
N GLN A 571 13.77 20.65 -4.46
CA GLN A 571 14.21 22.02 -4.67
C GLN A 571 14.04 22.31 -6.16
N SER A 572 12.92 22.95 -6.54
CA SER A 572 12.89 23.74 -7.75
C SER A 572 14.12 24.64 -7.66
N THR A 573 15.02 24.52 -8.62
CA THR A 573 16.14 25.45 -8.77
C THR A 573 15.55 26.85 -8.68
N LEU A 574 15.91 27.58 -7.62
CA LEU A 574 15.38 28.91 -7.36
C LEU A 574 15.59 29.76 -8.62
N PRO A 575 14.58 30.52 -9.08
CA PRO A 575 14.69 31.37 -10.25
C PRO A 575 15.89 32.32 -10.12
N GLU A 576 16.62 32.55 -11.22
CA GLU A 576 17.73 33.52 -11.26
C GLU A 576 17.22 34.93 -10.84
N GLY A 577 17.98 35.58 -9.95
CA GLY A 577 17.67 36.93 -9.44
C GLY A 577 17.23 37.02 -7.96
N ASN A 578 17.30 35.93 -7.18
CA ASN A 578 17.08 35.97 -5.73
C ASN A 578 18.42 36.03 -4.96
N LYS A 579 18.54 36.95 -4.00
CA LYS A 579 19.73 37.10 -3.14
C LYS A 579 19.54 36.36 -1.83
N GLN A 580 20.57 35.63 -1.37
CA GLN A 580 20.56 35.04 -0.03
C GLN A 580 20.92 36.12 1.00
N ILE A 581 20.00 36.40 1.93
CA ILE A 581 20.12 37.44 2.95
C ILE A 581 20.05 36.79 4.33
N PHE A 582 20.89 37.29 5.24
CA PHE A 582 20.78 37.04 6.67
C PHE A 582 21.19 38.31 7.44
N ILE A 583 20.20 39.04 7.94
CA ILE A 583 20.36 40.34 8.60
C ILE A 583 19.47 40.41 9.84
N MET A 584 19.91 41.14 10.87
CA MET A 584 19.19 41.39 12.12
C MET A 584 19.43 42.81 12.60
N SER A 585 18.48 43.39 13.35
CA SER A 585 18.65 44.70 13.98
C SER A 585 19.86 44.74 14.93
N ASP A 586 20.64 45.81 14.88
CA ASP A 586 21.89 45.95 15.65
C ASP A 586 21.67 46.17 17.15
N SER A 587 20.50 46.68 17.53
CA SER A 587 20.09 47.02 18.91
C SER A 587 19.75 45.84 19.81
N LEU A 588 19.93 44.59 19.33
CA LEU A 588 19.52 43.38 20.05
C LEU A 588 20.61 42.83 20.97
N SER A 589 20.19 42.32 22.14
CA SER A 589 21.08 41.56 23.03
C SER A 589 21.50 40.23 22.39
N ASP A 590 22.63 39.67 22.82
CA ASP A 590 23.17 38.43 22.26
C ASP A 590 22.20 37.25 22.38
N ILE A 591 21.42 37.18 23.48
CA ILE A 591 20.40 36.15 23.71
C ILE A 591 19.26 36.29 22.68
N GLN A 592 18.82 37.52 22.40
CA GLN A 592 17.76 37.77 21.42
C GLN A 592 18.22 37.47 19.99
N LYS A 593 19.48 37.81 19.66
CA LYS A 593 20.10 37.44 18.38
C LYS A 593 20.17 35.93 18.21
N GLU A 594 20.56 35.20 19.24
CA GLU A 594 20.60 33.73 19.23
C GLU A 594 19.21 33.13 19.02
N ASP A 595 18.21 33.58 19.77
CA ASP A 595 16.84 33.07 19.67
C ASP A 595 16.19 33.30 18.30
N LEU A 596 16.38 34.49 17.71
CA LEU A 596 15.89 34.82 16.37
C LEU A 596 16.67 34.05 15.28
N ALA A 597 17.99 33.89 15.45
CA ALA A 597 18.80 33.09 14.54
C ALA A 597 18.38 31.62 14.53
N TRP A 598 18.11 31.03 15.69
CA TRP A 598 17.66 29.65 15.81
C TRP A 598 16.24 29.47 15.29
N ALA A 599 15.31 30.37 15.60
CA ALA A 599 13.94 30.26 15.11
C ALA A 599 13.87 30.34 13.59
N THR A 600 14.55 31.32 12.98
CA THR A 600 14.61 31.42 11.51
C THR A 600 15.29 30.20 10.87
N TYR A 601 16.35 29.65 11.49
CA TYR A 601 16.99 28.42 11.02
C TYR A 601 16.06 27.22 11.06
N ILE A 602 15.37 27.03 12.19
CA ILE A 602 14.49 25.90 12.44
C ILE A 602 13.29 25.94 11.49
N LEU A 603 12.72 27.12 11.24
CA LEU A 603 11.65 27.32 10.27
C LEU A 603 12.10 26.97 8.85
N LEU A 604 13.27 27.44 8.40
CA LEU A 604 13.83 27.10 7.08
C LEU A 604 14.18 25.62 6.92
N ARG A 605 14.55 24.92 8.00
CA ARG A 605 14.99 23.52 7.93
C ARG A 605 13.86 22.51 8.03
N ASN A 606 12.79 22.84 8.75
CA ASN A 606 11.74 21.89 9.08
C ASN A 606 10.39 22.21 8.42
N THR A 607 10.29 23.32 7.68
CA THR A 607 9.14 23.59 6.80
C THR A 607 9.62 23.73 5.36
N ASN A 608 8.69 23.69 4.41
CA ASN A 608 8.97 23.99 3.00
C ASN A 608 9.13 25.50 2.73
N THR A 609 9.75 26.25 3.66
CA THR A 609 9.97 27.70 3.55
C THR A 609 11.31 28.00 2.89
N MET A 610 11.34 28.99 1.99
CA MET A 610 12.58 29.51 1.40
C MET A 610 13.01 30.86 1.98
N SER A 611 12.08 31.60 2.58
CA SER A 611 12.32 32.95 3.13
C SER A 611 11.52 33.16 4.41
N VAL A 612 12.21 33.61 5.45
CA VAL A 612 11.63 33.86 6.79
C VAL A 612 11.95 35.29 7.20
N LEU A 613 10.92 36.02 7.65
CA LEU A 613 11.04 37.32 8.27
C LEU A 613 10.32 37.29 9.62
N ILE A 614 11.03 37.65 10.69
CA ILE A 614 10.46 37.76 12.05
C ILE A 614 10.60 39.22 12.48
N SER A 615 9.48 39.85 12.82
CA SER A 615 9.43 41.21 13.36
C SER A 615 8.73 41.16 14.71
N VAL A 616 9.45 41.35 15.83
CA VAL A 616 8.88 41.28 17.20
C VAL A 616 9.51 42.35 18.09
N GLY A 617 8.71 43.15 18.81
CA GLY A 617 9.22 44.10 19.80
C GLY A 617 10.15 45.20 19.23
N GLY A 618 9.98 45.56 17.95
CA GLY A 618 10.89 46.46 17.23
C GLY A 618 12.19 45.82 16.74
N ALA A 619 12.37 44.51 16.95
CA ALA A 619 13.45 43.71 16.40
C ALA A 619 13.05 43.10 15.07
N LEU A 620 13.91 43.20 14.05
CA LEU A 620 13.73 42.58 12.76
C LEU A 620 14.84 41.54 12.50
N CYS A 621 14.45 40.34 12.06
CA CYS A 621 15.37 39.29 11.61
C CYS A 621 14.88 38.75 10.26
N VAL A 622 15.71 38.86 9.23
CA VAL A 622 15.39 38.44 7.86
C VAL A 622 16.40 37.38 7.44
N ARG A 623 15.92 36.21 7.00
CA ARG A 623 16.77 35.08 6.60
C ARG A 623 16.19 34.31 5.42
N GLY A 624 17.04 33.91 4.48
CA GLY A 624 16.67 33.10 3.33
C GLY A 624 16.85 33.84 2.02
N TYR A 625 16.15 33.44 0.98
CA TYR A 625 16.22 34.08 -0.35
C TYR A 625 15.26 35.26 -0.42
N TRP A 626 15.62 36.38 -1.03
CA TRP A 626 14.73 37.55 -1.14
C TRP A 626 14.94 38.29 -2.47
N GLY A 627 13.90 38.99 -2.93
CA GLY A 627 13.91 39.80 -4.16
C GLY A 627 14.34 41.25 -3.93
N ALA A 628 15.35 41.50 -3.09
CA ALA A 628 15.79 42.86 -2.77
C ALA A 628 16.53 43.53 -3.96
N PRO A 629 16.46 44.87 -4.13
CA PRO A 629 17.13 45.57 -5.22
C PRO A 629 18.67 45.46 -5.12
N GLU A 630 19.36 45.34 -6.25
CA GLU A 630 20.83 45.15 -6.31
C GLU A 630 21.63 46.39 -5.82
N ASP A 631 21.01 47.57 -5.81
CA ASP A 631 21.66 48.87 -5.53
C ASP A 631 21.70 49.28 -4.04
N VAL A 632 21.22 48.42 -3.13
CA VAL A 632 21.13 48.76 -1.69
C VAL A 632 22.34 48.22 -0.93
N SER A 633 23.06 49.09 -0.21
CA SER A 633 24.19 48.68 0.65
C SER A 633 23.70 47.78 1.79
N LYS A 634 24.53 46.83 2.28
CA LYS A 634 24.16 45.92 3.39
C LYS A 634 23.64 46.64 4.64
N ALA A 635 24.11 47.86 4.91
CA ALA A 635 23.67 48.67 6.05
C ALA A 635 22.29 49.31 5.82
N SER A 636 21.84 49.42 4.57
CA SER A 636 20.56 50.02 4.16
C SER A 636 19.49 48.97 3.80
N GLU A 637 19.83 47.67 3.85
CA GLU A 637 18.91 46.56 3.55
C GLU A 637 17.84 46.41 4.66
N LEU A 638 18.21 46.60 5.93
CA LEU A 638 17.26 46.56 7.07
C LEU A 638 16.23 47.69 6.95
N ASP A 639 16.68 48.93 6.74
CA ASP A 639 15.82 50.11 6.55
C ASP A 639 14.84 49.91 5.39
N TRP A 640 15.26 49.21 4.33
CA TRP A 640 14.39 48.90 3.19
C TRP A 640 13.28 47.93 3.58
N PHE A 641 13.59 46.83 4.28
CA PHE A 641 12.58 45.88 4.76
C PHE A 641 11.62 46.55 5.76
N GLU A 642 12.12 47.39 6.67
CA GLU A 642 11.27 48.13 7.60
C GLU A 642 10.27 49.06 6.88
N ARG A 643 10.72 49.79 5.85
CA ARG A 643 9.83 50.62 5.02
C ARG A 643 8.78 49.79 4.27
N GLN A 644 9.16 48.61 3.77
CA GLN A 644 8.19 47.71 3.12
C GLN A 644 7.15 47.20 4.11
N ILE A 645 7.56 46.80 5.31
CA ILE A 645 6.64 46.34 6.36
C ILE A 645 5.66 47.46 6.76
N GLN A 646 6.14 48.69 6.92
CA GLN A 646 5.31 49.86 7.24
C GLN A 646 4.29 50.17 6.14
N GLN A 647 4.67 50.04 4.87
CA GLN A 647 3.75 50.24 3.74
C GLN A 647 2.66 49.17 3.65
N ILE A 648 2.97 47.95 4.10
CA ILE A 648 2.07 46.79 4.00
C ILE A 648 1.08 46.73 5.19
N GLY A 649 1.40 47.33 6.34
CA GLY A 649 0.47 47.46 7.47
C GLY A 649 0.30 46.19 8.31
N PHE A 650 1.28 45.28 8.32
CA PHE A 650 1.20 44.02 9.09
C PHE A 650 1.28 44.19 10.62
N SER A 651 1.60 45.39 11.10
CA SER A 651 1.69 45.71 12.54
C SER A 651 0.37 45.48 13.29
N ASP A 652 -0.77 45.50 12.58
CA ASP A 652 -2.12 45.42 13.16
C ASP A 652 -2.83 44.06 12.90
N LEU A 653 -2.09 43.04 12.47
CA LEU A 653 -2.66 41.75 12.12
C LEU A 653 -3.10 40.92 13.36
N LYS A 654 -4.39 40.59 13.45
CA LYS A 654 -4.98 39.81 14.56
C LYS A 654 -5.08 38.30 14.30
N GLU A 655 -5.14 37.90 13.03
CA GLU A 655 -5.34 36.50 12.63
C GLU A 655 -4.25 36.03 11.67
N THR A 656 -3.97 34.73 11.67
CA THR A 656 -3.02 34.11 10.74
C THR A 656 -3.56 34.19 9.31
N LEU A 657 -2.80 34.82 8.42
CA LEU A 657 -3.11 34.85 6.99
C LEU A 657 -2.32 33.76 6.27
N TYR A 658 -3.03 32.90 5.54
CA TYR A 658 -2.40 31.90 4.68
C TYR A 658 -2.91 32.01 3.25
N PHE A 659 -1.99 32.25 2.33
CA PHE A 659 -2.22 32.28 0.89
C PHE A 659 -1.61 31.01 0.28
N PRO A 660 -2.41 29.97 -0.02
CA PRO A 660 -1.89 28.69 -0.49
C PRO A 660 -1.47 28.66 -1.96
N GLN A 661 -1.84 29.67 -2.76
CA GLN A 661 -1.56 29.73 -4.21
C GLN A 661 -1.29 31.16 -4.70
N THR A 662 -0.56 31.27 -5.81
CA THR A 662 -0.01 32.51 -6.40
C THR A 662 -1.04 33.50 -6.92
N SER A 663 -2.28 33.08 -7.22
CA SER A 663 -3.30 33.93 -7.86
C SER A 663 -3.71 35.14 -7.02
N VAL A 664 -3.41 35.15 -5.72
CA VAL A 664 -3.66 36.27 -4.80
C VAL A 664 -2.42 37.16 -4.60
N ILE A 665 -1.22 36.65 -4.90
CA ILE A 665 0.07 37.31 -4.64
C ILE A 665 0.50 38.22 -5.80
N ALA A 666 0.02 37.95 -7.03
CA ALA A 666 0.40 38.69 -8.23
C ALA A 666 -0.11 40.16 -8.28
N ASP A 667 -1.25 40.45 -7.65
CA ASP A 667 -1.90 41.78 -7.65
C ASP A 667 -1.75 42.56 -6.33
N SER A 668 -0.89 42.10 -5.43
CA SER A 668 -0.75 42.68 -4.08
C SER A 668 0.57 43.42 -3.87
N ALA A 669 0.59 44.32 -2.88
CA ALA A 669 1.77 45.06 -2.44
C ALA A 669 2.97 44.16 -2.05
N PHE A 670 2.77 42.84 -1.93
CA PHE A 670 3.77 41.84 -1.55
C PHE A 670 4.79 41.52 -2.66
N SER A 671 4.46 41.79 -3.93
CA SER A 671 5.27 41.38 -5.09
C SER A 671 6.69 41.98 -5.11
N LYS A 672 6.88 43.16 -4.50
CA LYS A 672 8.19 43.85 -4.47
C LYS A 672 9.16 43.29 -3.42
N MET A 673 8.63 42.74 -2.32
CA MET A 673 9.45 42.23 -1.22
C MET A 673 9.73 40.72 -1.37
N LEU A 674 8.73 39.98 -1.87
CA LEU A 674 8.83 38.53 -1.93
C LEU A 674 9.83 38.05 -3.01
N PRO A 675 10.47 36.90 -2.77
CA PRO A 675 11.39 36.35 -3.75
C PRO A 675 10.66 35.89 -5.02
N ARG A 676 11.36 35.96 -6.15
CA ARG A 676 10.81 35.47 -7.43
C ARG A 676 10.53 33.99 -7.33
N GLY A 677 9.32 33.59 -7.75
CA GLY A 677 8.85 32.21 -7.71
C GLY A 677 8.08 31.83 -6.45
N THR A 678 7.74 32.76 -5.56
CA THR A 678 6.84 32.48 -4.43
C THR A 678 5.46 32.02 -4.92
N GLN A 679 5.03 30.85 -4.43
CA GLN A 679 3.73 30.25 -4.73
C GLN A 679 2.79 30.20 -3.51
N SER A 680 3.33 30.26 -2.30
CA SER A 680 2.52 30.39 -1.08
C SER A 680 3.18 31.28 -0.04
N LEU A 681 2.34 31.90 0.79
CA LEU A 681 2.72 32.89 1.80
C LEU A 681 1.93 32.63 3.09
N LEU A 682 2.61 32.58 4.23
CA LEU A 682 2.00 32.53 5.55
C LEU A 682 2.48 33.72 6.38
N VAL A 683 1.54 34.42 7.02
CA VAL A 683 1.82 35.49 7.98
C VAL A 683 1.14 35.13 9.29
N GLN A 684 1.96 34.80 10.29
CA GLN A 684 1.53 34.39 11.62
C GLN A 684 1.74 35.55 12.62
N PRO A 685 0.68 36.10 13.24
CA PRO A 685 0.85 37.14 14.26
C PRO A 685 1.49 36.59 15.54
N VAL A 686 2.25 37.45 16.22
CA VAL A 686 2.82 37.25 17.56
C VAL A 686 2.06 38.17 18.52
N LEU A 687 1.23 37.57 19.37
CA LEU A 687 0.40 38.28 20.33
C LEU A 687 1.21 38.62 21.59
N GLY A 688 1.21 39.89 22.03
CA GLY A 688 1.89 40.31 23.25
C GLY A 688 1.19 39.84 24.52
N ALA A 689 1.89 39.91 25.67
CA ALA A 689 1.30 39.60 26.96
C ALA A 689 0.23 40.65 27.37
N PRO A 690 -0.92 40.25 27.94
CA PRO A 690 -1.92 41.18 28.43
C PRO A 690 -1.37 41.98 29.63
N LYS A 691 -1.47 43.32 29.59
CA LYS A 691 -1.17 44.16 30.76
C LYS A 691 -2.24 43.90 31.83
N LEU A 692 -1.84 43.45 33.02
CA LEU A 692 -2.75 43.45 34.18
C LEU A 692 -3.12 44.90 34.51
N GLY A 693 -4.40 45.27 34.38
CA GLY A 693 -4.94 46.48 35.01
C GLY A 693 -5.89 47.36 34.20
N VAL A 694 -6.30 47.02 32.98
CA VAL A 694 -7.33 47.78 32.24
C VAL A 694 -8.39 46.82 31.71
N ASP A 695 -9.66 47.15 31.94
CA ASP A 695 -10.84 46.28 31.74
C ASP A 695 -11.26 46.12 30.26
N ASP A 696 -10.35 46.39 29.32
CA ASP A 696 -10.52 46.13 27.90
C ASP A 696 -9.47 45.12 27.43
N ARG A 697 -9.92 43.94 26.99
CA ARG A 697 -9.08 42.90 26.37
C ARG A 697 -8.63 43.34 24.96
N GLN A 698 -7.83 44.39 24.86
CA GLN A 698 -7.06 44.66 23.64
C GLN A 698 -5.72 43.94 23.74
N GLU A 699 -5.61 42.81 23.04
CA GLU A 699 -4.32 42.15 22.80
C GLU A 699 -3.40 43.12 22.04
N ILE A 700 -2.30 43.53 22.66
CA ILE A 700 -1.27 44.35 21.99
C ILE A 700 -0.51 43.41 21.06
N ILE A 701 -0.52 43.70 19.76
CA ILE A 701 0.22 42.91 18.78
C ILE A 701 1.71 43.17 18.98
N GLY A 702 2.45 42.12 19.35
CA GLY A 702 3.88 42.18 19.64
C GLY A 702 4.75 42.01 18.40
N GLY A 703 4.17 41.57 17.27
CA GLY A 703 4.91 41.32 16.04
C GLY A 703 4.25 40.33 15.09
N PHE A 704 5.00 39.85 14.11
CA PHE A 704 4.58 38.79 13.19
C PHE A 704 5.77 37.96 12.65
N ILE A 705 5.46 36.76 12.16
CA ILE A 705 6.37 35.88 11.43
C ILE A 705 5.82 35.69 10.01
N LEU A 706 6.60 36.03 9.00
CA LEU A 706 6.27 35.86 7.59
C LEU A 706 7.13 34.76 6.97
N LEU A 707 6.49 33.83 6.27
CA LEU A 707 7.11 32.67 5.62
C LEU A 707 6.67 32.58 4.16
N ALA A 708 7.64 32.60 3.24
CA ALA A 708 7.39 32.44 1.81
C ALA A 708 7.96 31.11 1.28
N SER A 709 7.23 30.47 0.38
CA SER A 709 7.62 29.20 -0.25
C SER A 709 7.48 29.25 -1.76
N SER A 710 8.35 28.53 -2.48
CA SER A 710 8.22 28.26 -3.92
C SER A 710 7.20 27.17 -4.25
N MET A 711 6.59 26.54 -3.24
CA MET A 711 5.58 25.50 -3.42
C MET A 711 4.17 26.03 -3.17
N SER A 712 3.21 25.61 -3.98
CA SER A 712 1.79 25.76 -3.67
C SER A 712 1.41 24.86 -2.50
N TYR A 713 0.52 25.33 -1.63
CA TYR A 713 0.08 24.62 -0.41
C TYR A 713 1.24 24.17 0.53
N ALA A 714 2.29 24.99 0.65
CA ALA A 714 3.52 24.58 1.34
C ALA A 714 3.37 24.24 2.83
N TYR A 715 2.37 24.80 3.51
CA TYR A 715 2.18 24.62 4.96
C TYR A 715 0.90 23.83 5.24
N SER A 716 1.05 22.64 5.82
CA SER A 716 -0.06 21.81 6.32
C SER A 716 -0.65 22.37 7.63
N ASP A 717 -1.78 21.83 8.11
CA ASP A 717 -2.32 22.18 9.43
C ASP A 717 -1.31 21.95 10.57
N ARG A 718 -0.52 20.88 10.46
CA ARG A 718 0.54 20.57 11.41
C ARG A 718 1.66 21.60 11.38
N ASP A 719 2.06 22.04 10.18
CA ASP A 719 3.10 23.06 10.02
C ASP A 719 2.61 24.40 10.59
N ARG A 720 1.37 24.80 10.28
CA ARG A 720 0.77 26.04 10.82
C ARG A 720 0.67 26.01 12.35
N ALA A 721 0.26 24.88 12.94
CA ALA A 721 0.23 24.73 14.39
C ALA A 721 1.63 24.83 15.02
N TRP A 722 2.64 24.23 14.37
CA TRP A 722 4.02 24.29 14.84
C TRP A 722 4.64 25.70 14.69
N ILE A 723 4.37 26.39 13.58
CA ILE A 723 4.75 27.78 13.35
C ILE A 723 4.08 28.69 14.39
N GLY A 724 2.80 28.45 14.70
CA GLY A 724 2.11 29.13 15.80
C GLY A 724 2.74 28.87 17.18
N ALA A 725 3.22 27.65 17.44
CA ALA A 725 3.95 27.35 18.67
C ALA A 725 5.31 28.08 18.76
N ILE A 726 6.01 28.23 17.63
CA ILE A 726 7.24 29.03 17.56
C ILE A 726 6.94 30.52 17.77
N ALA A 727 5.89 31.04 17.14
CA ALA A 727 5.41 32.41 17.36
C ALA A 727 5.07 32.66 18.84
N ASN A 728 4.51 31.66 19.53
CA ASN A 728 4.20 31.77 20.95
C ASN A 728 5.44 31.88 21.87
N LYS A 729 6.62 31.41 21.42
CA LYS A 729 7.88 31.61 22.18
C LYS A 729 8.24 33.09 22.30
N PHE A 730 7.83 33.90 21.33
CA PHE A 730 8.17 35.31 21.23
C PHE A 730 7.17 36.26 21.93
N ARG A 731 6.16 35.74 22.65
CA ARG A 731 5.16 36.58 23.35
C ARG A 731 5.71 37.36 24.55
N ILE A 732 6.84 36.91 25.10
CA ILE A 732 7.45 37.43 26.35
C ILE A 732 8.63 38.37 26.02
N MET A 733 8.90 38.59 24.73
CA MET A 733 10.11 39.24 24.24
C MET A 733 9.97 40.77 24.16
#